data_AF-A0A938I6R3-F1
#
_entry.id   AF-A0A938I6R3-F1
#
_cell.length_a   1.000
_cell.length_b   1.000
_cell.length_c   1.000
_cell.angle_alpha   90.00
_cell.angle_beta   90.00
_cell.angle_gamma   90.00
#
_symmetry.space_group_name_H-M   'P 1'
#
loop_
_entity.id
_entity.type
_entity.pdbx_description
1 polymer ?
#
loop_
_entity_poly.entity_id
_entity_poly.type
_entity_poly.pdbx_seq_one_letter_code
_entity_poly.pdbx_strand_id
1 'polypeptide(L)'
;MWLGEFFVWTLRRFTLLLFVVVAGGVLFRPISSPECWYEMCRGGVVLDGFLRPSHRLLIQESSADANWLGGVPFAVLNALGGISGLMNLKVLIGAFVAARCWRLTGCSRSPQTCCWLCLALLANLANWDVTASLWDVIGLVLLFECLQKDRTPGWREFVVLWIWAQLGTLVVVGLATWCLVRIFEPFDPTIGGQILLRDRWRWGTLAIVVCQLTPRGVHTLLDSLRLAVPRLFEDGSMLAETEWRPLFLANWDVSHLGFLILAGSSIGVASRRPMSFPRIVLVLLASGMGLLCQRHIGIASIWLLMLLTCQTQHGVLSPIQLSSSRPRIIDSAWGLAMTVLAIVSWWPIEGRRPGWGLDPRVDERLLGDAISTTSWKGTIWADDILSAGMSLWVTNQRVRVHDIPERALLGGRLTEFVRLRRDLEQGRLMAYRREDQSAGGWWLPLRDRDTDLIVVGAERTQLIRSLEPTLWKPLSLDSPVLPFGKSGEHDVSHRIVDVLRQRDFVENQNWSPSLLGAAGNDRCWDVWGVLRVSANVEQELRQARVLQAFQLPRAGLRLVESAMRTSSWRSLAVEATKCRRELDFDLTAHPGPSVADLKLQSPDLKRCGACHAEQTKHFGDAGHHNTLRPLDRERASEVFGPTTLTDPVEVSDVRMSWKDDTSQCVSSSRQIERGIPLQWLFGSGRHARTPVSLWINSDGRAEVLEHRLSWYPPHQWSTTLGLKETTFGTSPATGFPGKDVRRSLESLGKIHDPAATRDCFGCHTTRSPISDDQRFVNDQPVVLGVSCDRCHPGSADHAQHQDHGSAIRPFDNWQSLSPLESVNRCGECHRRADHFTPDELNPDNPLLLRFASVGLVQSACFRRQTSTPSKPTSRSQRNRFDCITCHDPHRPLETDAAVYAARCADCHSADAPRCSQQPNDSNCLPCHMPKVEVQPPLRFTDHWIRVRKSP
;
A
#
# COMPACT_ATOMS: atom_id res chain seq x y z
N MET A 1 26.12 -62.17 -3.95
CA MET A 1 26.50 -61.14 -4.94
C MET A 1 25.32 -60.74 -5.84
N TRP A 2 24.66 -61.69 -6.51
CA TRP A 2 23.49 -61.44 -7.39
C TRP A 2 22.31 -60.68 -6.74
N LEU A 3 21.90 -61.03 -5.52
CA LEU A 3 20.83 -60.31 -4.78
C LEU A 3 21.18 -58.85 -4.46
N GLY A 4 22.47 -58.55 -4.27
CA GLY A 4 22.95 -57.18 -4.00
C GLY A 4 22.92 -56.31 -5.24
N GLU A 5 23.34 -56.84 -6.39
CA GLU A 5 23.29 -56.11 -7.66
C GLU A 5 21.85 -55.90 -8.15
N PHE A 6 20.99 -56.91 -8.01
CA PHE A 6 19.56 -56.78 -8.32
C PHE A 6 18.89 -55.69 -7.46
N PHE A 7 19.16 -55.66 -6.16
CA PHE A 7 18.62 -54.64 -5.26
C PHE A 7 19.10 -53.22 -5.62
N VAL A 8 20.40 -53.04 -5.90
CA VAL A 8 20.97 -51.73 -6.31
C VAL A 8 20.40 -51.27 -7.65
N TRP A 9 20.21 -52.20 -8.59
CA TRP A 9 19.58 -51.92 -9.88
C TRP A 9 18.12 -51.49 -9.75
N THR A 10 17.35 -52.18 -8.90
CA THR A 10 15.93 -51.90 -8.66
C THR A 10 15.75 -50.55 -7.94
N LEU A 11 16.58 -50.26 -6.93
CA LEU A 11 16.56 -48.99 -6.20
C LEU A 11 16.86 -47.79 -7.11
N ARG A 12 17.83 -47.91 -8.03
CA ARG A 12 18.15 -46.84 -8.99
C ARG A 12 17.00 -46.53 -9.94
N ARG A 13 16.31 -47.57 -10.46
CA ARG A 13 15.13 -47.39 -11.32
C ARG A 13 13.97 -46.76 -10.57
N PHE A 14 13.72 -47.20 -9.34
CA PHE A 14 12.68 -46.64 -8.48
C PHE A 14 12.96 -45.16 -8.14
N THR A 15 14.22 -44.81 -7.85
CA THR A 15 14.61 -43.42 -7.55
C THR A 15 14.46 -42.51 -8.77
N LEU A 16 14.80 -43.00 -9.97
CA LEU A 16 14.58 -42.27 -11.22
C LEU A 16 13.09 -42.06 -11.50
N LEU A 17 12.26 -43.08 -11.27
CA LEU A 17 10.81 -42.97 -11.42
C LEU A 17 10.24 -41.89 -10.49
N LEU A 18 10.60 -41.92 -9.21
CA LEU A 18 10.16 -40.90 -8.24
C LEU A 18 10.61 -39.49 -8.64
N PHE A 19 11.84 -39.34 -9.14
CA PHE A 19 12.33 -38.06 -9.65
C PHE A 19 11.48 -37.54 -10.82
N VAL A 20 11.18 -38.39 -11.80
CA VAL A 20 10.33 -38.03 -12.95
C VAL A 20 8.91 -37.66 -12.49
N VAL A 21 8.37 -38.38 -11.51
CA VAL A 21 7.06 -38.06 -10.91
C VAL A 21 7.09 -36.68 -10.24
N VAL A 22 8.10 -36.38 -9.43
CA VAL A 22 8.25 -35.05 -8.79
C VAL A 22 8.39 -33.95 -9.84
N ALA A 23 9.26 -34.14 -10.83
CA ALA A 23 9.44 -33.18 -11.91
C ALA A 23 8.13 -32.94 -12.68
N GLY A 24 7.35 -33.98 -12.93
CA GLY A 24 6.02 -33.87 -13.53
C GLY A 24 5.07 -33.00 -12.69
N GLY A 25 4.93 -33.29 -11.39
CA GLY A 25 4.04 -32.54 -10.51
C GLY A 25 4.42 -31.06 -10.32
N VAL A 26 5.70 -30.72 -10.48
CA VAL A 26 6.21 -29.34 -10.42
C VAL A 26 6.02 -28.60 -11.74
N LEU A 27 6.37 -29.22 -12.87
CA LEU A 27 6.39 -28.55 -14.17
C LEU A 27 5.01 -28.44 -14.83
N PHE A 28 4.16 -29.46 -14.64
CA PHE A 28 2.77 -29.42 -15.11
C PHE A 28 1.89 -28.68 -14.11
N ARG A 29 2.17 -27.38 -13.91
CA ARG A 29 1.33 -26.45 -13.15
C ARG A 29 1.01 -25.25 -14.03
N PRO A 30 -0.20 -24.67 -13.95
CA PRO A 30 -0.53 -23.46 -14.69
C PRO A 30 0.47 -22.32 -14.43
N ILE A 31 0.64 -21.44 -15.40
CA ILE A 31 1.48 -20.24 -15.29
C ILE A 31 0.87 -19.31 -14.25
N SER A 32 1.67 -18.91 -13.28
CA SER A 32 1.21 -18.17 -12.10
C SER A 32 2.11 -16.98 -11.73
N SER A 33 3.17 -16.76 -12.52
CA SER A 33 4.12 -15.67 -12.28
C SER A 33 3.44 -14.30 -12.35
N PRO A 34 3.63 -13.45 -11.32
CA PRO A 34 3.25 -12.03 -11.37
C PRO A 34 3.90 -11.26 -12.53
N GLU A 35 5.09 -11.68 -12.97
CA GLU A 35 5.88 -11.00 -13.99
C GLU A 35 5.42 -11.32 -15.42
N CYS A 36 4.56 -12.33 -15.60
CA CYS A 36 4.32 -12.94 -16.91
C CYS A 36 3.88 -11.93 -17.98
N TRP A 37 2.91 -11.08 -17.66
CA TRP A 37 2.38 -10.07 -18.58
C TRP A 37 3.37 -8.94 -18.83
N TYR A 38 4.13 -8.54 -17.81
CA TYR A 38 5.14 -7.50 -17.96
C TYR A 38 6.27 -7.95 -18.89
N GLU A 39 6.80 -9.16 -18.70
CA GLU A 39 7.85 -9.72 -19.56
C GLU A 39 7.36 -9.91 -21.01
N MET A 40 6.12 -10.35 -21.21
CA MET A 40 5.54 -10.42 -22.57
C MET A 40 5.41 -9.03 -23.21
N CYS A 41 4.98 -8.02 -22.46
CA CYS A 41 4.93 -6.64 -22.97
C CYS A 41 6.31 -6.13 -23.35
N ARG A 42 7.32 -6.33 -22.50
CA ARG A 42 8.72 -5.97 -22.80
C ARG A 42 9.21 -6.63 -24.09
N GLY A 43 8.94 -7.92 -24.25
CA GLY A 43 9.27 -8.67 -25.46
C GLY A 43 8.61 -8.08 -26.70
N GLY A 44 7.32 -7.73 -26.63
CA GLY A 44 6.60 -7.07 -27.71
C GLY A 44 7.23 -5.74 -28.12
N VAL A 45 7.55 -4.87 -27.15
CA VAL A 45 8.21 -3.58 -27.41
C VAL A 45 9.55 -3.73 -28.13
N VAL A 46 10.31 -4.78 -27.79
CA VAL A 46 11.58 -5.07 -28.45
C VAL A 46 11.38 -5.59 -29.88
N LEU A 47 10.38 -6.44 -30.10
CA LEU A 47 10.00 -6.92 -31.43
C LEU A 47 9.51 -5.78 -32.34
N ASP A 48 8.94 -4.73 -31.76
CA ASP A 48 8.58 -3.48 -32.46
C ASP A 48 9.80 -2.58 -32.76
N GLY A 49 11.02 -3.01 -32.41
CA GLY A 49 12.26 -2.34 -32.75
C GLY A 49 12.82 -1.40 -31.67
N PHE A 50 12.25 -1.38 -30.46
CA PHE A 50 12.73 -0.51 -29.39
C PHE A 50 13.70 -1.24 -28.43
N LEU A 51 14.92 -0.73 -28.31
CA LEU A 51 15.98 -1.31 -27.46
C LEU A 51 15.86 -0.98 -25.95
N ARG A 52 14.85 -0.19 -25.56
CA ARG A 52 14.62 0.25 -24.17
C ARG A 52 13.17 -0.02 -23.77
N PRO A 53 12.79 -1.29 -23.54
CA PRO A 53 11.40 -1.66 -23.32
C PRO A 53 10.80 -0.98 -22.09
N SER A 54 11.51 -0.93 -20.96
CA SER A 54 10.95 -0.34 -19.73
C SER A 54 10.68 1.16 -19.85
N HIS A 55 11.51 1.91 -20.60
CA HIS A 55 11.28 3.34 -20.88
C HIS A 55 10.00 3.60 -21.71
N ARG A 56 9.59 2.63 -22.53
CA ARG A 56 8.35 2.74 -23.32
C ARG A 56 7.12 2.43 -22.47
N LEU A 57 7.24 1.48 -21.54
CA LEU A 57 6.14 1.00 -20.71
C LEU A 57 5.91 1.86 -19.45
N LEU A 58 6.98 2.44 -18.90
CA LEU A 58 6.98 3.15 -17.62
C LEU A 58 7.27 4.64 -17.81
N ILE A 59 6.66 5.48 -16.98
CA ILE A 59 6.80 6.94 -17.05
C ILE A 59 8.03 7.42 -16.32
N GLN A 60 8.31 6.83 -15.15
CA GLN A 60 9.42 7.23 -14.30
C GLN A 60 10.75 6.58 -14.71
N GLU A 61 10.74 5.70 -15.72
CA GLU A 61 11.93 5.02 -16.20
C GLU A 61 12.70 5.87 -17.23
N SER A 62 13.98 6.12 -16.93
CA SER A 62 14.88 6.92 -17.77
C SER A 62 16.09 6.14 -18.29
N SER A 63 16.36 4.95 -17.76
CA SER A 63 17.53 4.14 -18.08
C SER A 63 17.19 3.01 -19.07
N ALA A 64 18.21 2.51 -19.75
CA ALA A 64 18.10 1.30 -20.55
C ALA A 64 17.97 0.05 -19.67
N ASP A 65 17.44 -1.02 -20.24
CA ASP A 65 17.37 -2.35 -19.62
C ASP A 65 18.69 -3.10 -19.85
N ALA A 66 19.23 -3.75 -18.81
CA ALA A 66 20.35 -4.67 -18.97
C ALA A 66 19.88 -5.95 -19.68
N ASN A 67 18.85 -6.57 -19.13
CA ASN A 67 18.20 -7.79 -19.63
C ASN A 67 17.14 -7.51 -20.71
N TRP A 68 17.44 -6.58 -21.63
CA TRP A 68 16.47 -6.07 -22.60
C TRP A 68 15.84 -7.16 -23.49
N LEU A 69 16.53 -8.28 -23.74
CA LEU A 69 16.00 -9.40 -24.53
C LEU A 69 15.19 -10.41 -23.71
N GLY A 70 15.15 -10.30 -22.38
CA GLY A 70 14.57 -11.31 -21.48
C GLY A 70 13.11 -11.67 -21.79
N GLY A 71 12.33 -10.68 -22.22
CA GLY A 71 10.92 -10.84 -22.59
C GLY A 71 10.66 -11.41 -23.99
N VAL A 72 11.63 -11.32 -24.90
CA VAL A 72 11.46 -11.63 -26.33
C VAL A 72 11.05 -13.10 -26.56
N PRO A 73 11.71 -14.11 -25.96
CA PRO A 73 11.32 -15.50 -26.17
C PRO A 73 9.87 -15.77 -25.75
N PHE A 74 9.41 -15.15 -24.67
CA PHE A 74 8.05 -15.31 -24.17
C PHE A 74 7.02 -14.67 -25.13
N ALA A 75 7.28 -13.46 -25.61
CA ALA A 75 6.41 -12.79 -26.57
C ALA A 75 6.28 -13.58 -27.89
N VAL A 76 7.39 -14.11 -28.43
CA VAL A 76 7.39 -14.93 -29.65
C VAL A 76 6.59 -16.22 -29.46
N LEU A 77 6.79 -16.92 -28.35
CA LEU A 77 6.11 -18.20 -28.11
C LEU A 77 4.62 -18.02 -27.83
N ASN A 78 4.24 -16.93 -27.16
CA ASN A 78 2.85 -16.56 -27.02
C ASN A 78 2.21 -16.19 -28.37
N ALA A 79 2.92 -15.48 -29.25
CA ALA A 79 2.42 -15.17 -30.58
C ALA A 79 2.21 -16.42 -31.46
N LEU A 80 3.07 -17.44 -31.31
CA LEU A 80 3.01 -18.68 -32.10
C LEU A 80 1.99 -19.71 -31.58
N GLY A 81 1.85 -19.84 -30.26
CA GLY A 81 1.08 -20.93 -29.63
C GLY A 81 0.18 -20.51 -28.48
N GLY A 82 0.01 -19.20 -28.25
CA GLY A 82 -0.71 -18.66 -27.10
C GLY A 82 -0.17 -19.17 -25.77
N ILE A 83 -1.07 -19.32 -24.80
CA ILE A 83 -0.77 -19.86 -23.46
C ILE A 83 -0.17 -21.26 -23.53
N SER A 84 -0.64 -22.11 -24.45
CA SER A 84 -0.08 -23.44 -24.64
C SER A 84 1.37 -23.40 -25.13
N GLY A 85 1.75 -22.41 -25.95
CA GLY A 85 3.14 -22.16 -26.33
C GLY A 85 4.04 -21.88 -25.11
N LEU A 86 3.56 -21.04 -24.19
CA LEU A 86 4.27 -20.72 -22.93
C LEU A 86 4.33 -21.92 -21.97
N MET A 87 3.26 -22.70 -21.87
CA MET A 87 3.26 -23.94 -21.07
C MET A 87 4.26 -24.96 -21.61
N ASN A 88 4.32 -25.14 -22.94
CA ASN A 88 5.32 -25.99 -23.56
C ASN A 88 6.74 -25.50 -23.25
N LEU A 89 6.99 -24.19 -23.32
CA LEU A 89 8.28 -23.60 -22.94
C LEU A 89 8.66 -23.96 -21.49
N LYS A 90 7.76 -23.70 -20.54
CA LYS A 90 7.94 -24.02 -19.12
C LYS A 90 8.32 -25.47 -18.91
N VAL A 91 7.56 -26.40 -19.49
CA VAL A 91 7.80 -27.84 -19.35
C VAL A 91 9.12 -28.25 -20.01
N LEU A 92 9.40 -27.78 -21.23
CA LEU A 92 10.61 -28.14 -21.97
C LEU A 92 11.88 -27.58 -21.33
N ILE A 93 11.86 -26.32 -20.88
CA ILE A 93 13.00 -25.70 -20.20
C ILE A 93 13.19 -26.32 -18.82
N GLY A 94 12.13 -26.51 -18.05
CA GLY A 94 12.21 -27.19 -16.75
C GLY A 94 12.77 -28.60 -16.89
N ALA A 95 12.30 -29.37 -17.88
CA ALA A 95 12.83 -30.69 -18.19
C ALA A 95 14.28 -30.64 -18.67
N PHE A 96 14.65 -29.63 -19.47
CA PHE A 96 16.03 -29.40 -19.90
C PHE A 96 16.94 -29.16 -18.70
N VAL A 97 16.59 -28.21 -17.82
CA VAL A 97 17.36 -27.90 -16.61
C VAL A 97 17.45 -29.12 -15.70
N ALA A 98 16.33 -29.80 -15.44
CA ALA A 98 16.29 -31.04 -14.67
C ALA A 98 17.23 -32.12 -15.24
N ALA A 99 17.21 -32.33 -16.56
CA ALA A 99 18.07 -33.28 -17.25
C ALA A 99 19.55 -32.88 -17.21
N ARG A 100 19.86 -31.58 -17.32
CA ARG A 100 21.23 -31.06 -17.19
C ARG A 100 21.75 -31.21 -15.77
N CYS A 101 21.00 -30.79 -14.76
CA CYS A 101 21.33 -31.00 -13.36
C CYS A 101 21.57 -32.50 -13.08
N TRP A 102 20.68 -33.38 -13.55
CA TRP A 102 20.86 -34.83 -13.43
C TRP A 102 22.17 -35.32 -14.06
N ARG A 103 22.54 -34.84 -15.25
CA ARG A 103 23.81 -35.19 -15.89
C ARG A 103 25.03 -34.68 -15.11
N LEU A 104 24.97 -33.44 -14.62
CA LEU A 104 26.06 -32.80 -13.88
C LEU A 104 26.34 -33.45 -12.52
N THR A 105 25.33 -34.08 -11.91
CA THR A 105 25.45 -34.79 -10.62
C THR A 105 26.18 -36.15 -10.66
N GLY A 106 27.01 -36.42 -11.68
CA GLY A 106 27.64 -37.72 -12.01
C GLY A 106 28.12 -38.63 -10.85
N CYS A 107 28.16 -39.95 -11.11
CA CYS A 107 28.55 -41.07 -10.22
C CYS A 107 27.77 -41.27 -8.90
N SER A 108 27.24 -40.23 -8.25
CA SER A 108 26.41 -40.35 -7.04
C SER A 108 24.92 -40.47 -7.40
N ARG A 109 24.53 -41.57 -8.07
CA ARG A 109 23.10 -41.93 -8.23
C ARG A 109 22.52 -42.49 -6.92
N SER A 110 22.79 -41.80 -5.83
CA SER A 110 22.29 -42.14 -4.50
C SER A 110 20.89 -41.54 -4.32
N PRO A 111 20.02 -42.17 -3.50
CA PRO A 111 18.74 -41.60 -3.13
C PRO A 111 18.85 -40.18 -2.54
N GLN A 112 19.94 -39.89 -1.83
CA GLN A 112 20.24 -38.56 -1.28
C GLN A 112 20.39 -37.49 -2.37
N THR A 113 21.20 -37.74 -3.40
CA THR A 113 21.41 -36.78 -4.51
C THR A 113 20.10 -36.53 -5.28
N CYS A 114 19.28 -37.56 -5.46
CA CYS A 114 17.97 -37.42 -6.11
C CYS A 114 17.00 -36.61 -5.25
N CYS A 115 17.05 -36.76 -3.92
CA CYS A 115 16.28 -35.95 -2.99
C CYS A 115 16.67 -34.48 -3.06
N TRP A 116 17.96 -34.15 -3.06
CA TRP A 116 18.42 -32.77 -3.26
C TRP A 116 17.96 -32.18 -4.59
N LEU A 117 18.01 -32.96 -5.67
CA LEU A 117 17.51 -32.54 -6.97
C LEU A 117 16.00 -32.24 -6.94
N CYS A 118 15.20 -33.08 -6.30
CA CYS A 118 13.77 -32.85 -6.10
C CYS A 118 13.47 -31.60 -5.28
N LEU A 119 14.22 -31.41 -4.18
CA LEU A 119 14.10 -30.21 -3.34
C LEU A 119 14.45 -28.94 -4.11
N ALA A 120 15.47 -29.00 -4.98
CA ALA A 120 15.85 -27.85 -5.81
C ALA A 120 14.80 -27.53 -6.88
N LEU A 121 14.17 -28.55 -7.48
CA LEU A 121 13.04 -28.35 -8.40
C LEU A 121 11.85 -27.70 -7.70
N LEU A 122 11.51 -28.16 -6.49
CA LEU A 122 10.44 -27.58 -5.69
C LEU A 122 10.75 -26.15 -5.27
N ALA A 123 11.98 -25.88 -4.78
CA ALA A 123 12.40 -24.53 -4.40
C ALA A 123 12.40 -23.52 -5.57
N ASN A 124 12.33 -24.00 -6.82
CA ASN A 124 12.24 -23.18 -8.03
C ASN A 124 10.83 -23.09 -8.61
N LEU A 125 9.79 -23.49 -7.89
CA LEU A 125 8.39 -23.45 -8.35
C LEU A 125 8.03 -22.13 -9.06
N ALA A 126 8.42 -20.98 -8.52
CA ALA A 126 8.17 -19.67 -9.11
C ALA A 126 9.04 -19.35 -10.35
N ASN A 127 10.25 -19.90 -10.43
CA ASN A 127 11.21 -19.61 -11.50
C ASN A 127 10.99 -20.44 -12.76
N TRP A 128 10.16 -21.49 -12.72
CA TRP A 128 9.81 -22.26 -13.91
C TRP A 128 8.77 -21.56 -14.81
N ASP A 129 8.15 -20.50 -14.30
CA ASP A 129 7.17 -19.69 -15.03
C ASP A 129 7.85 -18.67 -15.97
N VAL A 130 7.03 -17.84 -16.61
CA VAL A 130 7.47 -16.67 -17.38
C VAL A 130 8.00 -15.61 -16.41
N THR A 131 9.30 -15.64 -16.15
CA THR A 131 10.02 -14.70 -15.28
C THR A 131 11.40 -14.37 -15.86
N ALA A 132 11.98 -13.25 -15.44
CA ALA A 132 13.38 -12.96 -15.75
C ALA A 132 14.35 -13.94 -15.05
N SER A 133 13.98 -14.43 -13.85
CA SER A 133 14.80 -15.34 -13.04
C SER A 133 15.00 -16.73 -13.67
N LEU A 134 14.11 -17.14 -14.58
CA LEU A 134 14.27 -18.38 -15.36
C LEU A 134 15.61 -18.39 -16.09
N TRP A 135 15.97 -17.26 -16.71
CA TRP A 135 17.21 -17.12 -17.46
C TRP A 135 18.44 -17.20 -16.55
N ASP A 136 18.33 -16.72 -15.32
CA ASP A 136 19.41 -16.82 -14.33
C ASP A 136 19.67 -18.27 -13.91
N VAL A 137 18.61 -19.06 -13.73
CA VAL A 137 18.73 -20.50 -13.43
C VAL A 137 19.39 -21.25 -14.60
N ILE A 138 18.97 -20.99 -15.83
CA ILE A 138 19.57 -21.60 -17.03
C ILE A 138 21.05 -21.20 -17.16
N GLY A 139 21.34 -19.90 -17.04
CA GLY A 139 22.69 -19.37 -17.13
C GLY A 139 23.63 -20.00 -16.09
N LEU A 140 23.15 -20.16 -14.86
CA LEU A 140 23.92 -20.79 -13.79
C LEU A 140 24.22 -22.26 -14.08
N VAL A 141 23.23 -23.05 -14.51
CA VAL A 141 23.42 -24.48 -14.81
C VAL A 141 24.36 -24.68 -15.99
N LEU A 142 24.21 -23.89 -17.06
CA LEU A 142 25.09 -23.95 -18.22
C LEU A 142 26.53 -23.52 -17.87
N LEU A 143 26.68 -22.51 -17.00
CA LEU A 143 28.00 -22.11 -16.52
C LEU A 143 28.68 -23.25 -15.74
N PHE A 144 27.96 -23.92 -14.84
CA PHE A 144 28.49 -25.09 -14.14
C PHE A 144 28.82 -26.25 -15.09
N GLU A 145 28.05 -26.45 -16.17
CA GLU A 145 28.38 -27.43 -17.21
C GLU A 145 29.70 -27.11 -17.93
N CYS A 146 29.94 -25.84 -18.25
CA CYS A 146 31.22 -25.40 -18.83
C CYS A 146 32.38 -25.61 -17.85
N LEU A 147 32.19 -25.20 -16.59
CA LEU A 147 33.20 -25.34 -15.52
C LEU A 147 33.58 -26.79 -15.23
N GLN A 148 32.68 -27.76 -15.46
CA GLN A 148 33.00 -29.19 -15.32
C GLN A 148 33.87 -29.75 -16.45
N LYS A 149 33.63 -29.31 -17.69
CA LYS A 149 34.21 -29.91 -18.90
C LYS A 149 35.60 -29.39 -19.22
N ASP A 150 35.84 -28.12 -18.96
CA ASP A 150 37.04 -27.43 -19.41
C ASP A 150 37.97 -27.15 -18.22
N ARG A 151 39.25 -27.57 -18.28
CA ARG A 151 40.25 -27.22 -17.25
C ARG A 151 40.81 -25.81 -17.40
N THR A 152 40.57 -25.18 -18.54
CA THR A 152 41.08 -23.84 -18.87
C THR A 152 39.88 -22.92 -19.16
N PRO A 153 39.97 -21.62 -18.84
CA PRO A 153 38.93 -20.69 -19.27
C PRO A 153 38.77 -20.73 -20.79
N GLY A 154 37.53 -20.70 -21.26
CA GLY A 154 37.24 -20.93 -22.68
C GLY A 154 36.07 -20.10 -23.18
N TRP A 155 36.00 -19.92 -24.51
CA TRP A 155 34.99 -19.07 -25.17
C TRP A 155 33.55 -19.38 -24.75
N ARG A 156 33.26 -20.65 -24.42
CA ARG A 156 31.93 -21.13 -24.03
C ARG A 156 31.40 -20.46 -22.76
N GLU A 157 32.25 -20.27 -21.75
CA GLU A 157 31.87 -19.62 -20.49
C GLU A 157 31.47 -18.17 -20.73
N PHE A 158 32.22 -17.45 -21.58
CA PHE A 158 31.94 -16.07 -21.95
C PHE A 158 30.66 -15.93 -22.75
N VAL A 159 30.36 -16.88 -23.64
CA VAL A 159 29.10 -16.85 -24.39
C VAL A 159 27.91 -17.15 -23.47
N VAL A 160 28.05 -18.05 -22.50
CA VAL A 160 27.03 -18.24 -21.47
C VAL A 160 26.83 -16.96 -20.65
N LEU A 161 27.90 -16.33 -20.15
CA LEU A 161 27.83 -15.09 -19.38
C LEU A 161 27.26 -13.92 -20.20
N TRP A 162 27.63 -13.82 -21.48
CA TRP A 162 27.11 -12.80 -22.39
C TRP A 162 25.62 -12.99 -22.63
N ILE A 163 25.17 -14.19 -23.02
CA ILE A 163 23.75 -14.49 -23.24
C ILE A 163 22.96 -14.25 -21.94
N TRP A 164 23.52 -14.66 -20.81
CA TRP A 164 22.93 -14.40 -19.49
C TRP A 164 22.78 -12.89 -19.24
N ALA A 165 23.81 -12.07 -19.49
CA ALA A 165 23.71 -10.62 -19.32
C ALA A 165 22.59 -9.97 -20.16
N GLN A 166 22.25 -10.55 -21.32
CA GLN A 166 21.20 -10.03 -22.20
C GLN A 166 19.78 -10.44 -21.80
N LEU A 167 19.63 -11.60 -21.13
CA LEU A 167 18.33 -12.22 -20.84
C LEU A 167 17.96 -12.19 -19.35
N GLY A 168 18.92 -12.43 -18.46
CA GLY A 168 18.72 -12.54 -17.01
C GLY A 168 19.15 -11.29 -16.25
N THR A 169 18.77 -11.20 -14.98
CA THR A 169 19.04 -10.03 -14.12
C THR A 169 20.24 -10.23 -13.19
N LEU A 170 20.66 -11.47 -12.94
CA LEU A 170 21.61 -11.83 -11.88
C LEU A 170 22.95 -12.34 -12.41
N VAL A 171 23.42 -11.85 -13.57
CA VAL A 171 24.70 -12.25 -14.17
C VAL A 171 25.91 -12.10 -13.22
N VAL A 172 25.85 -11.19 -12.23
CA VAL A 172 26.89 -11.06 -11.20
C VAL A 172 27.10 -12.34 -10.39
N VAL A 173 26.07 -13.17 -10.21
CA VAL A 173 26.15 -14.49 -9.56
C VAL A 173 26.99 -15.44 -10.40
N GLY A 174 26.77 -15.45 -11.72
CA GLY A 174 27.57 -16.21 -12.67
C GLY A 174 29.03 -15.74 -12.66
N LEU A 175 29.26 -14.43 -12.73
CA LEU A 175 30.61 -13.86 -12.70
C LEU A 175 31.35 -14.19 -11.40
N ALA A 176 30.68 -14.07 -10.25
CA ALA A 176 31.25 -14.42 -8.95
C ALA A 176 31.60 -15.92 -8.87
N THR A 177 30.71 -16.78 -9.36
CA THR A 177 30.95 -18.23 -9.45
C THR A 177 32.16 -18.55 -10.32
N TRP A 178 32.21 -17.98 -11.53
CA TRP A 178 33.30 -18.16 -12.46
C TRP A 178 34.64 -17.68 -11.87
N CYS A 179 34.67 -16.47 -11.30
CA CYS A 179 35.86 -15.90 -10.67
C CYS A 179 36.38 -16.77 -9.52
N LEU A 180 35.51 -17.13 -8.56
CA LEU A 180 35.93 -17.91 -7.38
C LEU A 180 36.39 -19.33 -7.75
N VAL A 181 35.80 -19.93 -8.78
CA VAL A 181 36.25 -21.25 -9.26
C VAL A 181 37.58 -21.14 -10.00
N ARG A 182 37.70 -20.26 -11.01
CA ARG A 182 38.88 -20.18 -11.88
C ARG A 182 40.11 -19.52 -11.25
N ILE A 183 39.93 -18.56 -10.34
CA ILE A 183 41.05 -17.91 -9.65
C ILE A 183 41.75 -18.89 -8.71
N PHE A 184 40.97 -19.69 -7.97
CA PHE A 184 41.47 -20.59 -6.92
C PHE A 184 41.65 -22.05 -7.38
N GLU A 185 41.48 -22.33 -8.67
CA GLU A 185 41.74 -23.66 -9.23
C GLU A 185 43.26 -23.96 -9.14
N PRO A 186 43.68 -25.10 -8.55
CA PRO A 186 45.08 -25.44 -8.38
C PRO A 186 45.79 -25.59 -9.73
N PHE A 187 47.07 -25.23 -9.77
CA PHE A 187 47.91 -25.35 -10.95
C PHE A 187 48.28 -26.82 -11.17
N ASP A 188 47.95 -27.39 -12.34
CA ASP A 188 48.35 -28.75 -12.73
C ASP A 188 49.60 -28.68 -13.62
N PRO A 189 50.80 -29.04 -13.11
CA PRO A 189 52.04 -28.97 -13.88
C PRO A 189 52.17 -30.06 -14.95
N THR A 190 51.27 -31.05 -15.00
CA THR A 190 51.37 -32.21 -15.91
C THR A 190 50.71 -31.97 -17.28
N ILE A 191 49.82 -30.98 -17.37
CA ILE A 191 49.29 -30.50 -18.64
C ILE A 191 50.25 -29.39 -19.09
N GLY A 192 51.02 -29.62 -20.15
CA GLY A 192 52.08 -28.73 -20.65
C GLY A 192 51.66 -27.32 -21.10
N GLY A 193 50.51 -26.80 -20.66
CA GLY A 193 50.15 -25.39 -20.75
C GLY A 193 50.30 -24.72 -19.39
N GLN A 194 51.39 -23.96 -19.21
CA GLN A 194 51.47 -22.99 -18.13
C GLN A 194 50.39 -21.90 -18.39
N ILE A 195 49.17 -22.09 -17.89
CA ILE A 195 48.23 -20.98 -17.81
C ILE A 195 48.75 -20.08 -16.71
N LEU A 196 49.51 -19.07 -17.13
CA LEU A 196 50.06 -18.05 -16.25
C LEU A 196 48.90 -17.34 -15.56
N LEU A 197 49.14 -16.83 -14.35
CA LEU A 197 48.20 -15.95 -13.64
C LEU A 197 47.70 -14.82 -14.57
N ARG A 198 48.57 -14.34 -15.48
CA ARG A 198 48.26 -13.38 -16.55
C ARG A 198 47.09 -13.78 -17.44
N ASP A 199 46.98 -15.05 -17.81
CA ASP A 199 45.91 -15.54 -18.67
C ASP A 199 44.59 -15.62 -17.89
N ARG A 200 44.62 -16.01 -16.61
CA ARG A 200 43.43 -15.94 -15.73
C ARG A 200 42.88 -14.51 -15.62
N TRP A 201 43.77 -13.52 -15.46
CA TRP A 201 43.38 -12.10 -15.43
C TRP A 201 42.82 -11.62 -16.77
N ARG A 202 43.45 -11.97 -17.90
CA ARG A 202 42.94 -11.64 -19.25
C ARG A 202 41.52 -12.16 -19.46
N TRP A 203 41.29 -13.41 -19.09
CA TRP A 203 39.97 -14.03 -19.16
C TRP A 203 38.98 -13.38 -18.19
N GLY A 204 39.40 -12.99 -16.99
CA GLY A 204 38.55 -12.25 -16.05
C GLY A 204 38.13 -10.88 -16.58
N THR A 205 39.06 -10.16 -17.20
CA THR A 205 38.74 -8.90 -17.88
C THR A 205 37.76 -9.14 -19.03
N LEU A 206 37.94 -10.19 -19.83
CA LEU A 206 37.00 -10.52 -20.91
C LEU A 206 35.61 -10.85 -20.38
N ALA A 207 35.47 -11.61 -19.29
CA ALA A 207 34.18 -11.90 -18.64
C ALA A 207 33.45 -10.61 -18.26
N ILE A 208 34.16 -9.67 -17.65
CA ILE A 208 33.61 -8.37 -17.26
C ILE A 208 33.16 -7.58 -18.49
N VAL A 209 33.97 -7.57 -19.56
CA VAL A 209 33.66 -6.84 -20.79
C VAL A 209 32.43 -7.42 -21.49
N VAL A 210 32.33 -8.75 -21.63
CA VAL A 210 31.19 -9.37 -22.32
C VAL A 210 29.88 -9.13 -21.58
N CYS A 211 29.88 -9.15 -20.24
CA CYS A 211 28.70 -8.84 -19.45
C CYS A 211 28.24 -7.38 -19.60
N GLN A 212 29.07 -6.49 -20.12
CA GLN A 212 28.73 -5.08 -20.36
C GLN A 212 28.27 -4.81 -21.80
N LEU A 213 28.24 -5.82 -22.67
CA LEU A 213 27.74 -5.72 -24.05
C LEU A 213 26.20 -5.73 -24.11
N THR A 214 25.58 -4.89 -23.29
CA THR A 214 24.13 -4.66 -23.22
C THR A 214 23.85 -3.18 -23.54
N PRO A 215 22.60 -2.80 -23.87
CA PRO A 215 22.21 -1.40 -24.01
C PRO A 215 22.45 -0.56 -22.74
N ARG A 216 22.52 -1.22 -21.58
CA ARG A 216 22.82 -0.61 -20.28
C ARG A 216 24.32 -0.37 -20.06
N GLY A 217 25.18 -1.05 -20.81
CA GLY A 217 26.63 -0.84 -20.80
C GLY A 217 27.27 -1.22 -19.47
N VAL A 218 28.18 -0.36 -18.98
CA VAL A 218 28.96 -0.58 -17.76
C VAL A 218 28.10 -0.74 -16.50
N HIS A 219 26.90 -0.16 -16.50
CA HIS A 219 25.98 -0.23 -15.37
C HIS A 219 25.27 -1.59 -15.25
N THR A 220 25.41 -2.49 -16.24
CA THR A 220 24.82 -3.85 -16.18
C THR A 220 25.23 -4.59 -14.92
N LEU A 221 26.52 -4.55 -14.56
CA LEU A 221 27.02 -5.23 -13.38
C LEU A 221 26.53 -4.56 -12.08
N LEU A 222 26.35 -3.24 -12.08
CA LEU A 222 25.81 -2.51 -10.93
C LEU A 222 24.32 -2.82 -10.75
N ASP A 223 23.54 -2.83 -11.81
CA ASP A 223 22.12 -3.18 -11.78
C ASP A 223 21.95 -4.63 -11.29
N SER A 224 22.78 -5.56 -11.80
CA SER A 224 22.78 -6.96 -11.33
C SER A 224 23.16 -7.08 -9.86
N LEU A 225 24.13 -6.30 -9.37
CA LEU A 225 24.51 -6.27 -7.95
C LEU A 225 23.39 -5.68 -7.07
N ARG A 226 22.72 -4.62 -7.50
CA ARG A 226 21.58 -4.02 -6.81
C ARG A 226 20.42 -5.00 -6.67
N LEU A 227 20.13 -5.77 -7.72
CA LEU A 227 19.09 -6.79 -7.67
C LEU A 227 19.51 -8.01 -6.83
N ALA A 228 20.77 -8.42 -6.88
CA ALA A 228 21.28 -9.56 -6.13
C ALA A 228 21.30 -9.30 -4.61
N VAL A 229 21.70 -8.09 -4.19
CA VAL A 229 21.82 -7.72 -2.77
C VAL A 229 21.25 -6.31 -2.52
N PRO A 230 19.91 -6.14 -2.61
CA PRO A 230 19.26 -4.82 -2.51
C PRO A 230 19.48 -4.14 -1.16
N ARG A 231 19.69 -4.93 -0.10
CA ARG A 231 19.97 -4.43 1.26
C ARG A 231 21.27 -3.62 1.38
N LEU A 232 22.16 -3.67 0.39
CA LEU A 232 23.34 -2.80 0.35
C LEU A 232 23.01 -1.37 -0.11
N PHE A 233 21.83 -1.14 -0.69
CA PHE A 233 21.47 0.10 -1.36
C PHE A 233 20.18 0.76 -0.82
N GLU A 234 19.28 -0.02 -0.22
CA GLU A 234 17.99 0.46 0.29
C GLU A 234 17.76 0.06 1.75
N ASP A 235 16.89 0.81 2.42
CA ASP A 235 16.51 0.53 3.81
C ASP A 235 15.74 -0.79 3.93
N GLY A 236 16.13 -1.61 4.92
CA GLY A 236 15.51 -2.90 5.21
C GLY A 236 14.02 -2.79 5.54
N SER A 237 13.58 -1.65 6.10
CA SER A 237 12.16 -1.42 6.39
C SER A 237 11.31 -1.26 5.12
N MET A 238 11.88 -0.69 4.06
CA MET A 238 11.21 -0.55 2.76
C MET A 238 11.20 -1.88 2.00
N LEU A 239 12.32 -2.61 2.03
CA LEU A 239 12.43 -3.93 1.41
C LEU A 239 11.48 -4.96 2.03
N ALA A 240 11.21 -4.86 3.34
CA ALA A 240 10.29 -5.76 4.04
C ALA A 240 8.86 -5.75 3.46
N GLU A 241 8.45 -4.68 2.77
CA GLU A 241 7.11 -4.56 2.16
C GLU A 241 7.05 -4.95 0.68
N THR A 242 8.13 -5.54 0.18
CA THR A 242 8.28 -5.90 -1.23
C THR A 242 8.56 -7.40 -1.37
N GLU A 243 8.83 -7.83 -2.59
CA GLU A 243 9.27 -9.20 -2.87
C GLU A 243 10.68 -9.49 -2.36
N TRP A 244 11.50 -8.46 -2.11
CA TRP A 244 12.86 -8.62 -1.59
C TRP A 244 12.95 -8.78 -0.06
N ARG A 245 11.81 -8.95 0.62
CA ARG A 245 11.80 -9.14 2.08
C ARG A 245 12.69 -10.35 2.48
N PRO A 246 13.36 -10.28 3.64
CA PRO A 246 14.11 -11.41 4.17
C PRO A 246 13.22 -12.62 4.47
N LEU A 247 13.80 -13.82 4.40
CA LEU A 247 13.10 -15.08 4.59
C LEU A 247 12.37 -15.19 5.94
N PHE A 248 12.94 -14.61 6.99
CA PHE A 248 12.37 -14.66 8.34
C PHE A 248 11.16 -13.73 8.54
N LEU A 249 10.87 -12.84 7.58
CA LEU A 249 9.65 -12.01 7.52
C LEU A 249 8.64 -12.54 6.48
N ALA A 250 9.00 -13.58 5.73
CA ALA A 250 8.15 -14.18 4.72
C ALA A 250 7.15 -15.17 5.33
N ASN A 251 6.02 -15.35 4.65
CA ASN A 251 5.13 -16.47 4.94
C ASN A 251 5.73 -17.72 4.28
N TRP A 252 6.10 -18.71 5.07
CA TRP A 252 6.81 -19.88 4.56
C TRP A 252 5.89 -20.82 3.80
N ASP A 253 6.38 -21.29 2.67
CA ASP A 253 5.77 -22.33 1.83
C ASP A 253 6.74 -23.52 1.61
N VAL A 254 6.35 -24.44 0.73
CA VAL A 254 7.13 -25.64 0.42
C VAL A 254 8.45 -25.30 -0.29
N SER A 255 8.47 -24.24 -1.10
CA SER A 255 9.66 -23.76 -1.80
C SER A 255 10.71 -23.25 -0.80
N HIS A 256 10.26 -22.49 0.21
CA HIS A 256 11.10 -22.01 1.30
C HIS A 256 11.71 -23.16 2.12
N LEU A 257 10.89 -24.16 2.45
CA LEU A 257 11.35 -25.36 3.17
C LEU A 257 12.39 -26.14 2.34
N GLY A 258 12.16 -26.30 1.04
CA GLY A 258 13.10 -26.97 0.13
C GLY A 258 14.48 -26.32 0.13
N PHE A 259 14.53 -24.99 0.08
CA PHE A 259 15.77 -24.23 0.19
C PHE A 259 16.46 -24.39 1.54
N LEU A 260 15.72 -24.27 2.65
CA LEU A 260 16.29 -24.43 3.99
C LEU A 260 16.93 -25.80 4.19
N ILE A 261 16.31 -26.87 3.68
CA ILE A 261 16.87 -28.22 3.72
C ILE A 261 18.14 -28.32 2.88
N LEU A 262 18.20 -27.69 1.71
CA LEU A 262 19.40 -27.66 0.86
C LEU A 262 20.54 -26.85 1.50
N ALA A 263 20.24 -25.67 2.06
CA ALA A 263 21.22 -24.84 2.77
C ALA A 263 21.77 -25.58 4.00
N GLY A 264 20.89 -26.19 4.80
CA GLY A 264 21.27 -27.03 5.94
C GLY A 264 22.08 -28.26 5.53
N SER A 265 21.75 -28.89 4.40
CA SER A 265 22.54 -30.00 3.83
C SER A 265 23.95 -29.56 3.44
N SER A 266 24.09 -28.39 2.80
CA SER A 266 25.39 -27.81 2.44
C SER A 266 26.26 -27.53 3.67
N ILE A 267 25.68 -26.94 4.72
CA ILE A 267 26.37 -26.68 6.00
C ILE A 267 26.73 -28.01 6.69
N GLY A 268 25.83 -28.99 6.71
CA GLY A 268 26.07 -30.30 7.30
C GLY A 268 27.16 -31.11 6.60
N VAL A 269 27.33 -30.92 5.29
CA VAL A 269 28.47 -31.49 4.55
C VAL A 269 29.76 -30.73 4.86
N ALA A 270 29.69 -29.40 4.91
CA ALA A 270 30.82 -28.52 5.26
C ALA A 270 31.41 -28.81 6.64
N SER A 271 30.57 -29.13 7.63
CA SER A 271 31.01 -29.41 9.00
C SER A 271 31.66 -30.79 9.17
N ARG A 272 31.36 -31.74 8.28
CA ARG A 272 31.85 -33.12 8.35
C ARG A 272 33.11 -33.36 7.54
N ARG A 273 33.47 -32.44 6.63
CA ARG A 273 34.58 -32.62 5.68
C ARG A 273 35.25 -31.30 5.34
N PRO A 274 36.59 -31.29 5.20
CA PRO A 274 37.30 -30.08 4.78
C PRO A 274 36.87 -29.67 3.38
N MET A 275 36.31 -28.47 3.24
CA MET A 275 36.05 -27.82 1.96
C MET A 275 37.14 -26.80 1.67
N SER A 276 37.47 -26.60 0.39
CA SER A 276 38.34 -25.50 -0.01
C SER A 276 37.70 -24.15 0.37
N PHE A 277 38.49 -23.19 0.83
CA PHE A 277 38.06 -21.81 1.14
C PHE A 277 37.10 -21.19 0.10
N PRO A 278 37.38 -21.18 -1.23
CA PRO A 278 36.46 -20.61 -2.23
C PRO A 278 35.09 -21.30 -2.27
N ARG A 279 35.02 -22.60 -1.99
CA ARG A 279 33.74 -23.34 -1.93
C ARG A 279 32.93 -22.94 -0.69
N ILE A 280 33.58 -22.69 0.45
CA ILE A 280 32.91 -22.16 1.65
C ILE A 280 32.30 -20.80 1.34
N VAL A 281 33.07 -19.91 0.70
CA VAL A 281 32.57 -18.58 0.27
C VAL A 281 31.36 -18.72 -0.66
N LEU A 282 31.42 -19.59 -1.66
CA LEU A 282 30.29 -19.82 -2.58
C LEU A 282 29.04 -20.36 -1.86
N VAL A 283 29.19 -21.28 -0.91
CA VAL A 283 28.06 -21.79 -0.11
C VAL A 283 27.47 -20.69 0.77
N LEU A 284 28.30 -19.84 1.37
CA LEU A 284 27.85 -18.71 2.19
C LEU A 284 27.14 -17.65 1.35
N LEU A 285 27.65 -17.33 0.15
CA LEU A 285 27.01 -16.41 -0.79
C LEU A 285 25.64 -16.94 -1.23
N ALA A 286 25.56 -18.20 -1.67
CA ALA A 286 24.31 -18.82 -2.09
C ALA A 286 23.28 -18.88 -0.95
N SER A 287 23.71 -19.30 0.24
CA SER A 287 22.82 -19.37 1.41
C SER A 287 22.37 -17.97 1.86
N GLY A 288 23.29 -17.00 1.92
CA GLY A 288 23.00 -15.63 2.30
C GLY A 288 22.02 -14.95 1.34
N MET A 289 22.18 -15.18 0.03
CA MET A 289 21.31 -14.61 -0.99
C MET A 289 19.84 -15.03 -0.82
N GLY A 290 19.57 -16.31 -0.56
CA GLY A 290 18.20 -16.79 -0.31
C GLY A 290 17.65 -16.43 1.09
N LEU A 291 18.50 -16.35 2.12
CA LEU A 291 18.08 -15.97 3.47
C LEU A 291 17.73 -14.48 3.58
N LEU A 292 18.53 -13.62 2.93
CA LEU A 292 18.36 -12.17 2.97
C LEU A 292 17.29 -11.67 2.00
N CYS A 293 16.91 -12.47 1.00
CA CYS A 293 15.94 -12.10 -0.02
C CYS A 293 15.16 -13.33 -0.52
N GLN A 294 13.85 -13.39 -0.23
CA GLN A 294 13.03 -14.52 -0.64
C GLN A 294 12.93 -14.70 -2.17
N ARG A 295 13.01 -13.61 -2.95
CA ARG A 295 12.97 -13.66 -4.42
C ARG A 295 14.09 -14.52 -5.02
N HIS A 296 15.21 -14.68 -4.29
CA HIS A 296 16.40 -15.39 -4.74
C HIS A 296 16.47 -16.86 -4.33
N ILE A 297 15.46 -17.38 -3.63
CA ILE A 297 15.43 -18.75 -3.12
C ILE A 297 15.64 -19.79 -4.21
N GLY A 298 15.03 -19.60 -5.38
CA GLY A 298 15.15 -20.57 -6.47
C GLY A 298 16.57 -20.66 -7.03
N ILE A 299 17.15 -19.53 -7.47
CA ILE A 299 18.53 -19.52 -7.99
C ILE A 299 19.54 -19.97 -6.93
N ALA A 300 19.37 -19.54 -5.67
CA ALA A 300 20.20 -19.99 -4.55
C ALA A 300 20.13 -21.50 -4.34
N SER A 301 18.95 -22.11 -4.50
CA SER A 301 18.76 -23.56 -4.38
C SER A 301 19.48 -24.35 -5.48
N ILE A 302 19.44 -23.86 -6.73
CA ILE A 302 20.20 -24.47 -7.83
C ILE A 302 21.70 -24.29 -7.59
N TRP A 303 22.13 -23.12 -7.12
CA TRP A 303 23.52 -22.85 -6.81
C TRP A 303 24.05 -23.81 -5.72
N LEU A 304 23.31 -23.97 -4.62
CA LEU A 304 23.63 -24.92 -3.55
C LEU A 304 23.62 -26.36 -4.04
N LEU A 305 22.64 -26.75 -4.86
CA LEU A 305 22.60 -28.08 -5.48
C LEU A 305 23.87 -28.33 -6.31
N MET A 306 24.26 -27.38 -7.18
CA MET A 306 25.48 -27.51 -7.98
C MET A 306 26.70 -27.61 -7.08
N LEU A 307 26.83 -26.76 -6.06
CA LEU A 307 27.94 -26.83 -5.11
C LEU A 307 27.98 -28.12 -4.30
N LEU A 308 26.84 -28.79 -4.06
CA LEU A 308 26.77 -30.08 -3.38
C LEU A 308 27.15 -31.27 -4.28
N THR A 309 26.83 -31.19 -5.57
CA THR A 309 26.76 -32.38 -6.44
C THR A 309 27.72 -32.36 -7.63
N CYS A 310 28.14 -31.18 -8.07
CA CYS A 310 29.09 -30.99 -9.16
C CYS A 310 30.46 -31.57 -8.80
N GLN A 311 31.10 -32.27 -9.74
CA GLN A 311 32.38 -32.96 -9.54
C GLN A 311 33.38 -32.53 -10.62
N THR A 312 34.57 -32.08 -10.21
CA THR A 312 35.75 -32.02 -11.08
C THR A 312 36.86 -32.90 -10.52
N GLN A 313 37.67 -33.50 -11.41
CA GLN A 313 38.67 -34.49 -11.03
C GLN A 313 39.75 -33.92 -10.09
N HIS A 314 40.05 -32.62 -10.17
CA HIS A 314 40.94 -31.89 -9.24
C HIS A 314 40.56 -30.39 -9.21
N GLY A 315 40.02 -29.85 -8.11
CA GLY A 315 39.70 -28.42 -8.01
C GLY A 315 38.71 -28.01 -6.89
N VAL A 316 38.24 -26.75 -6.93
CA VAL A 316 37.24 -26.16 -6.00
C VAL A 316 35.94 -26.99 -5.97
N LEU A 317 35.61 -27.64 -7.09
CA LEU A 317 34.44 -28.50 -7.30
C LEU A 317 34.76 -29.99 -7.08
N SER A 318 35.76 -30.34 -6.25
CA SER A 318 36.13 -31.74 -5.97
C SER A 318 34.99 -32.56 -5.34
N PRO A 319 34.91 -33.87 -5.63
CA PRO A 319 33.81 -34.70 -5.14
C PRO A 319 33.82 -34.86 -3.63
N ILE A 320 32.63 -34.71 -3.02
CA ILE A 320 32.36 -35.24 -1.68
C ILE A 320 32.18 -36.76 -1.86
N GLN A 321 33.24 -37.56 -1.66
CA GLN A 321 33.13 -39.04 -1.71
C GLN A 321 32.22 -39.57 -0.60
N LEU A 322 30.91 -39.64 -0.80
CA LEU A 322 29.98 -40.20 0.19
C LEU A 322 30.43 -41.64 0.48
N SER A 323 30.72 -41.96 1.75
CA SER A 323 31.24 -43.28 2.15
C SER A 323 30.38 -44.40 1.58
N SER A 324 31.00 -45.42 0.97
CA SER A 324 30.32 -46.63 0.46
C SER A 324 29.82 -47.56 1.57
N SER A 325 30.25 -47.35 2.82
CA SER A 325 29.84 -48.12 4.01
C SER A 325 28.66 -47.50 4.76
N ARG A 326 27.61 -47.08 4.04
CA ARG A 326 26.40 -46.53 4.66
C ARG A 326 25.43 -47.63 5.11
N PRO A 327 24.88 -47.55 6.33
CA PRO A 327 23.84 -48.48 6.76
C PRO A 327 22.58 -48.32 5.89
N ARG A 328 22.00 -49.44 5.45
CA ARG A 328 20.80 -49.50 4.56
C ARG A 328 19.58 -48.70 5.08
N ILE A 329 19.53 -48.44 6.39
CA ILE A 329 18.50 -47.63 7.05
C ILE A 329 18.51 -46.19 6.53
N ILE A 330 19.69 -45.60 6.28
CA ILE A 330 19.81 -44.21 5.80
C ILE A 330 19.28 -44.09 4.36
N ASP A 331 19.59 -45.04 3.48
CA ASP A 331 19.09 -45.04 2.11
C ASP A 331 17.56 -45.26 2.06
N SER A 332 17.03 -46.05 2.99
CA SER A 332 15.58 -46.25 3.14
C SER A 332 14.87 -44.98 3.60
N ALA A 333 15.48 -44.20 4.52
CA ALA A 333 14.95 -42.90 4.94
C ALA A 333 14.90 -41.88 3.79
N TRP A 334 15.93 -41.84 2.94
CA TRP A 334 15.92 -41.01 1.73
C TRP A 334 14.89 -41.47 0.69
N GLY A 335 14.66 -42.77 0.56
CA GLY A 335 13.58 -43.33 -0.27
C GLY A 335 12.18 -42.92 0.22
N LEU A 336 11.96 -42.92 1.53
CA LEU A 336 10.72 -42.42 2.13
C LEU A 336 10.56 -40.91 1.87
N ALA A 337 11.61 -40.12 2.09
CA ALA A 337 11.60 -38.68 1.81
C ALA A 337 11.24 -38.39 0.35
N MET A 338 11.81 -39.12 -0.61
CA MET A 338 11.47 -39.00 -2.03
C MET A 338 10.01 -39.35 -2.33
N THR A 339 9.47 -40.36 -1.65
CA THR A 339 8.05 -40.73 -1.79
C THR A 339 7.14 -39.63 -1.27
N VAL A 340 7.49 -39.02 -0.12
CA VAL A 340 6.78 -37.85 0.41
C VAL A 340 6.85 -36.68 -0.57
N LEU A 341 8.02 -36.38 -1.14
CA LEU A 341 8.17 -35.32 -2.15
C LEU A 341 7.33 -35.58 -3.40
N ALA A 342 7.25 -36.84 -3.87
CA ALA A 342 6.40 -37.22 -4.97
C ALA A 342 4.92 -36.94 -4.66
N ILE A 343 4.44 -37.33 -3.47
CA ILE A 343 3.07 -37.03 -3.03
C ILE A 343 2.83 -35.51 -2.95
N VAL A 344 3.73 -34.78 -2.29
CA VAL A 344 3.62 -33.32 -2.09
C VAL A 344 3.58 -32.59 -3.43
N SER A 345 4.45 -32.96 -4.38
CA SER A 345 4.52 -32.29 -5.69
C SER A 345 3.22 -32.37 -6.50
N TRP A 346 2.43 -33.43 -6.30
CA TRP A 346 1.13 -33.60 -6.95
C TRP A 346 -0.03 -33.07 -6.12
N TRP A 347 0.18 -32.68 -4.86
CA TRP A 347 -0.84 -32.07 -4.02
C TRP A 347 -1.00 -30.56 -4.32
N PRO A 348 -2.14 -29.93 -3.98
CA PRO A 348 -2.24 -28.48 -3.96
C PRO A 348 -1.15 -27.85 -3.08
N ILE A 349 -0.21 -27.13 -3.68
CA ILE A 349 0.83 -26.35 -2.97
C ILE A 349 0.52 -24.89 -3.24
N GLU A 350 0.37 -24.08 -2.19
CA GLU A 350 0.06 -22.62 -2.29
C GLU A 350 -1.20 -22.33 -3.14
N GLY A 351 -2.24 -23.17 -3.02
CA GLY A 351 -3.45 -23.05 -3.83
C GLY A 351 -3.27 -23.46 -5.30
N ARG A 352 -2.04 -23.76 -5.74
CA ARG A 352 -1.72 -24.18 -7.12
C ARG A 352 -1.79 -25.68 -7.23
N ARG A 353 -2.57 -26.15 -8.21
CA ARG A 353 -2.73 -27.56 -8.51
C ARG A 353 -1.98 -27.92 -9.79
N PRO A 354 -1.49 -29.16 -9.92
CA PRO A 354 -1.01 -29.65 -11.21
C PRO A 354 -2.10 -29.53 -12.27
N GLY A 355 -1.74 -29.01 -13.43
CA GLY A 355 -2.64 -28.60 -14.49
C GLY A 355 -1.92 -27.94 -15.66
N TRP A 356 -2.69 -27.38 -16.57
CA TRP A 356 -2.21 -26.74 -17.78
C TRP A 356 -2.98 -25.44 -18.02
N GLY A 357 -2.27 -24.36 -18.40
CA GLY A 357 -2.88 -23.09 -18.73
C GLY A 357 -2.43 -21.94 -17.82
N LEU A 358 -3.33 -21.00 -17.52
CA LEU A 358 -3.09 -19.86 -16.63
C LEU A 358 -3.72 -20.05 -15.25
N ASP A 359 -2.99 -19.72 -14.18
CA ASP A 359 -3.58 -19.59 -12.85
C ASP A 359 -4.63 -18.46 -12.87
N PRO A 360 -5.82 -18.64 -12.26
CA PRO A 360 -6.86 -17.61 -12.22
C PRO A 360 -6.43 -16.28 -11.57
N ARG A 361 -5.31 -16.23 -10.84
CA ARG A 361 -4.70 -15.00 -10.33
C ARG A 361 -4.09 -14.11 -11.42
N VAL A 362 -3.75 -14.68 -12.57
CA VAL A 362 -3.10 -13.96 -13.67
C VAL A 362 -3.98 -13.95 -14.93
N ASP A 363 -5.25 -14.38 -14.85
CA ASP A 363 -6.20 -14.30 -15.97
C ASP A 363 -6.62 -12.84 -16.18
N GLU A 364 -6.32 -12.30 -17.36
CA GLU A 364 -6.47 -10.89 -17.71
C GLU A 364 -7.86 -10.49 -18.19
N ARG A 365 -8.74 -11.46 -18.47
CA ARG A 365 -10.00 -11.19 -19.17
C ARG A 365 -10.95 -10.30 -18.39
N LEU A 366 -11.11 -10.54 -17.10
CA LEU A 366 -11.99 -9.72 -16.24
C LEU A 366 -11.48 -8.27 -16.12
N LEU A 367 -10.16 -8.08 -16.11
CA LEU A 367 -9.58 -6.73 -16.18
C LEU A 367 -9.88 -6.11 -17.56
N GLY A 368 -9.68 -6.88 -18.63
CA GLY A 368 -10.04 -6.53 -20.01
C GLY A 368 -11.47 -6.03 -20.15
N ASP A 369 -12.43 -6.81 -19.70
CA ASP A 369 -13.85 -6.47 -19.76
C ASP A 369 -14.18 -5.20 -18.94
N ALA A 370 -13.41 -4.91 -17.90
CA ALA A 370 -13.62 -3.75 -17.05
C ALA A 370 -13.07 -2.44 -17.63
N ILE A 371 -12.01 -2.47 -18.44
CA ILE A 371 -11.32 -1.25 -18.92
C ILE A 371 -11.22 -1.09 -20.44
N SER A 372 -11.63 -2.10 -21.23
CA SER A 372 -11.47 -2.11 -22.71
C SER A 372 -12.38 -1.14 -23.45
N THR A 373 -13.47 -0.69 -22.85
CA THR A 373 -14.46 0.21 -23.50
C THR A 373 -14.10 1.69 -23.41
N THR A 374 -13.10 2.04 -22.60
CA THR A 374 -12.73 3.42 -22.27
C THR A 374 -11.43 3.83 -22.98
N SER A 375 -11.39 5.04 -23.55
CA SER A 375 -10.16 5.62 -24.10
C SER A 375 -9.36 6.34 -23.01
N TRP A 376 -8.37 5.65 -22.45
CA TRP A 376 -7.46 6.20 -21.45
C TRP A 376 -6.41 7.13 -22.10
N LYS A 377 -6.24 8.36 -21.58
CA LYS A 377 -5.30 9.36 -22.12
C LYS A 377 -4.12 9.65 -21.19
N GLY A 378 -4.37 9.64 -19.89
CA GLY A 378 -3.38 9.85 -18.85
C GLY A 378 -2.58 8.60 -18.57
N THR A 379 -2.40 8.31 -17.28
CA THR A 379 -1.44 7.30 -16.81
C THR A 379 -2.07 6.34 -15.81
N ILE A 380 -1.42 5.19 -15.64
CA ILE A 380 -1.87 4.14 -14.75
C ILE A 380 -0.95 4.08 -13.53
N TRP A 381 -1.51 4.18 -12.33
CA TRP A 381 -0.80 3.79 -11.13
C TRP A 381 -1.11 2.34 -10.78
N ALA A 382 -0.08 1.54 -10.57
CA ALA A 382 -0.18 0.12 -10.22
C ALA A 382 0.59 -0.16 -8.93
N ASP A 383 0.03 -1.00 -8.05
CA ASP A 383 0.59 -1.28 -6.73
C ASP A 383 1.75 -2.29 -6.75
N ASP A 384 1.79 -3.16 -7.76
CA ASP A 384 2.81 -4.19 -7.98
C ASP A 384 3.04 -4.49 -9.48
N ILE A 385 3.92 -5.47 -9.76
CA ILE A 385 4.31 -5.85 -11.12
C ILE A 385 3.20 -6.58 -11.89
N LEU A 386 2.33 -7.32 -11.20
CA LEU A 386 1.21 -8.02 -11.82
C LEU A 386 0.18 -7.01 -12.32
N SER A 387 -0.20 -6.08 -11.44
CA SER A 387 -1.10 -4.97 -11.74
C SER A 387 -0.58 -4.14 -12.91
N ALA A 388 0.71 -3.81 -12.92
CA ALA A 388 1.34 -3.07 -14.01
C ALA A 388 1.34 -3.86 -15.33
N GLY A 389 1.81 -5.12 -15.30
CA GLY A 389 1.92 -5.97 -16.48
C GLY A 389 0.58 -6.26 -17.14
N MET A 390 -0.43 -6.64 -16.34
CA MET A 390 -1.78 -6.92 -16.85
C MET A 390 -2.42 -5.67 -17.46
N SER A 391 -2.24 -4.51 -16.83
CA SER A 391 -2.77 -3.24 -17.36
C SER A 391 -2.13 -2.87 -18.69
N LEU A 392 -0.80 -2.99 -18.80
CA LEU A 392 -0.07 -2.74 -20.05
C LEU A 392 -0.52 -3.69 -21.16
N TRP A 393 -0.74 -4.97 -20.82
CA TRP A 393 -1.19 -5.97 -21.76
C TRP A 393 -2.61 -5.65 -22.29
N VAL A 394 -3.56 -5.45 -21.39
CA VAL A 394 -4.96 -5.18 -21.72
C VAL A 394 -5.15 -3.88 -22.51
N THR A 395 -4.39 -2.84 -22.16
CA THR A 395 -4.43 -1.55 -22.87
C THR A 395 -3.63 -1.55 -24.18
N ASN A 396 -3.07 -2.71 -24.57
CA ASN A 396 -2.19 -2.87 -25.73
C ASN A 396 -1.06 -1.83 -25.75
N GLN A 397 -0.50 -1.55 -24.56
CA GLN A 397 0.64 -0.65 -24.34
C GLN A 397 0.41 0.80 -24.79
N ARG A 398 -0.84 1.21 -25.03
CA ARG A 398 -1.18 2.58 -25.41
C ARG A 398 -1.06 3.56 -24.26
N VAL A 399 -1.15 3.05 -23.04
CA VAL A 399 -1.08 3.81 -21.79
C VAL A 399 0.13 3.35 -21.02
N ARG A 400 0.87 4.30 -20.43
CA ARG A 400 2.04 3.99 -19.61
C ARG A 400 1.67 3.88 -18.13
N VAL A 401 2.40 3.02 -17.43
CA VAL A 401 2.31 2.86 -15.98
C VAL A 401 3.34 3.76 -15.30
N HIS A 402 3.09 4.20 -14.07
CA HIS A 402 4.02 5.06 -13.32
C HIS A 402 5.41 4.43 -13.20
N ASP A 403 5.49 3.29 -12.52
CA ASP A 403 6.72 2.53 -12.29
C ASP A 403 6.36 1.09 -11.86
N ILE A 404 7.38 0.24 -11.69
CA ILE A 404 7.27 -1.07 -11.04
C ILE A 404 8.35 -1.23 -9.97
N PRO A 405 8.17 -2.10 -8.95
CA PRO A 405 9.10 -2.21 -7.84
C PRO A 405 10.56 -2.43 -8.27
N GLU A 406 10.80 -3.25 -9.30
CA GLU A 406 12.16 -3.59 -9.76
C GLU A 406 12.87 -2.40 -10.40
N ARG A 407 12.17 -1.66 -11.25
CA ARG A 407 12.71 -0.48 -11.93
C ARG A 407 12.82 0.70 -10.97
N ALA A 408 11.90 0.83 -10.02
CA ALA A 408 12.01 1.78 -8.92
C ALA A 408 13.27 1.51 -8.07
N LEU A 409 13.58 0.25 -7.75
CA LEU A 409 14.83 -0.12 -7.04
C LEU A 409 16.08 0.25 -7.84
N LEU A 410 16.13 -0.11 -9.13
CA LEU A 410 17.27 0.22 -9.98
C LEU A 410 17.46 1.74 -10.15
N GLY A 411 16.35 2.49 -10.18
CA GLY A 411 16.30 3.94 -10.31
C GLY A 411 16.47 4.72 -9.00
N GLY A 412 16.57 4.07 -7.84
CA GLY A 412 16.64 4.73 -6.52
C GLY A 412 15.33 5.41 -6.09
N ARG A 413 14.19 4.95 -6.61
CA ARG A 413 12.84 5.45 -6.35
C ARG A 413 11.97 4.48 -5.53
N LEU A 414 12.51 3.36 -5.06
CA LEU A 414 11.74 2.33 -4.35
C LEU A 414 11.05 2.89 -3.11
N THR A 415 11.77 3.73 -2.35
CA THR A 415 11.23 4.36 -1.14
C THR A 415 10.01 5.23 -1.47
N GLU A 416 10.04 5.99 -2.56
CA GLU A 416 8.89 6.80 -3.02
C GLU A 416 7.71 5.91 -3.44
N PHE A 417 7.98 4.85 -4.21
CA PHE A 417 6.98 3.88 -4.65
C PHE A 417 6.23 3.25 -3.46
N VAL A 418 6.98 2.74 -2.47
CA VAL A 418 6.42 2.08 -1.27
C VAL A 418 5.64 3.08 -0.41
N ARG A 419 6.16 4.31 -0.25
CA ARG A 419 5.50 5.37 0.53
C ARG A 419 4.18 5.81 -0.09
N LEU A 420 4.12 5.96 -1.41
CA LEU A 420 2.87 6.31 -2.09
C LEU A 420 1.80 5.22 -1.90
N ARG A 421 2.19 3.95 -2.02
CA ARG A 421 1.29 2.82 -1.72
C ARG A 421 0.80 2.85 -0.26
N ARG A 422 1.69 3.08 0.71
CA ARG A 422 1.32 3.21 2.13
C ARG A 422 0.33 4.36 2.38
N ASP A 423 0.54 5.50 1.74
CA ASP A 423 -0.37 6.65 1.90
C ASP A 423 -1.76 6.33 1.37
N LEU A 424 -1.85 5.63 0.24
CA LEU A 424 -3.12 5.12 -0.29
C LEU A 424 -3.76 4.11 0.68
N GLU A 425 -3.01 3.13 1.19
CA GLU A 425 -3.48 2.13 2.18
C GLU A 425 -3.96 2.77 3.49
N GLN A 426 -3.41 3.92 3.87
CA GLN A 426 -3.77 4.67 5.09
C GLN A 426 -4.85 5.74 4.86
N GLY A 427 -5.29 5.95 3.60
CA GLY A 427 -6.26 7.00 3.26
C GLY A 427 -5.72 8.42 3.44
N ARG A 428 -4.40 8.63 3.42
CA ARG A 428 -3.76 9.94 3.61
C ARG A 428 -3.82 10.77 2.32
N LEU A 429 -4.97 11.41 2.08
CA LEU A 429 -5.21 12.23 0.88
C LEU A 429 -4.29 13.46 0.80
N MET A 430 -4.19 14.23 1.89
CA MET A 430 -3.58 15.57 1.90
C MET A 430 -2.07 15.55 2.09
N ALA A 431 -1.41 16.59 1.55
CA ALA A 431 0.02 16.80 1.73
C ALA A 431 0.38 17.02 3.21
N TYR A 432 1.33 16.24 3.71
CA TYR A 432 1.84 16.36 5.07
C TYR A 432 3.35 16.15 5.11
N ARG A 433 4.00 16.49 6.23
CA ARG A 433 5.41 16.20 6.46
C ARG A 433 5.54 14.93 7.30
N ARG A 434 6.34 13.97 6.82
CA ARG A 434 6.71 12.77 7.59
C ARG A 434 7.78 13.13 8.62
N GLU A 435 8.09 12.18 9.52
CA GLU A 435 9.16 12.32 10.52
C GLU A 435 10.53 12.68 9.92
N ASP A 436 10.81 12.18 8.71
CA ASP A 436 12.02 12.46 7.95
C ASP A 436 11.96 13.76 7.11
N GLN A 437 10.94 14.61 7.34
CA GLN A 437 10.66 15.85 6.61
C GLN A 437 10.28 15.67 5.13
N SER A 438 10.21 14.45 4.61
CA SER A 438 9.69 14.23 3.26
C SER A 438 8.20 14.54 3.16
N ALA A 439 7.73 14.91 1.97
CA ALA A 439 6.32 15.08 1.71
C ALA A 439 5.61 13.72 1.66
N GLY A 440 4.48 13.60 2.35
CA GLY A 440 3.53 12.51 2.21
C GLY A 440 2.21 13.01 1.62
N GLY A 441 1.29 12.08 1.39
CA GLY A 441 0.02 12.32 0.73
C GLY A 441 0.02 11.78 -0.69
N TRP A 442 -1.05 11.09 -1.08
CA TRP A 442 -1.12 10.44 -2.40
C TRP A 442 -1.75 11.32 -3.49
N TRP A 443 -2.54 12.34 -3.15
CA TRP A 443 -3.27 13.14 -4.14
C TRP A 443 -2.37 13.88 -5.13
N LEU A 444 -1.38 14.63 -4.62
CA LEU A 444 -0.48 15.42 -5.46
C LEU A 444 0.34 14.52 -6.42
N PRO A 445 1.00 13.43 -5.95
CA PRO A 445 1.70 12.52 -6.85
C PRO A 445 0.84 11.93 -7.97
N LEU A 446 -0.42 11.57 -7.69
CA LEU A 446 -1.31 11.02 -8.71
C LEU A 446 -1.79 12.10 -9.68
N ARG A 447 -2.12 13.30 -9.19
CA ARG A 447 -2.53 14.42 -10.03
C ARG A 447 -1.41 14.90 -10.94
N ASP A 448 -0.21 15.10 -10.39
CA ASP A 448 0.94 15.64 -11.12
C ASP A 448 1.45 14.67 -12.21
N ARG A 449 1.09 13.39 -12.10
CA ARG A 449 1.38 12.35 -13.10
C ARG A 449 0.20 12.05 -14.02
N ASP A 450 -0.86 12.85 -13.96
CA ASP A 450 -2.03 12.68 -14.82
C ASP A 450 -2.63 11.26 -14.71
N THR A 451 -2.78 10.75 -13.48
CA THR A 451 -3.32 9.40 -13.26
C THR A 451 -4.82 9.39 -13.55
N ASP A 452 -5.23 8.53 -14.47
CA ASP A 452 -6.64 8.29 -14.83
C ASP A 452 -7.19 6.99 -14.28
N LEU A 453 -6.29 6.04 -13.97
CA LEU A 453 -6.64 4.69 -13.56
C LEU A 453 -5.72 4.22 -12.44
N ILE A 454 -6.31 3.76 -11.34
CA ILE A 454 -5.62 3.05 -10.26
C ILE A 454 -5.88 1.56 -10.42
N VAL A 455 -4.84 0.74 -10.40
CA VAL A 455 -4.95 -0.70 -10.58
C VAL A 455 -4.29 -1.42 -9.41
N VAL A 456 -5.06 -2.26 -8.71
CA VAL A 456 -4.67 -2.83 -7.43
C VAL A 456 -4.86 -4.34 -7.41
N GLY A 457 -3.86 -5.10 -6.98
CA GLY A 457 -3.99 -6.55 -6.81
C GLY A 457 -5.09 -6.93 -5.81
N ALA A 458 -5.89 -7.97 -6.11
CA ALA A 458 -7.01 -8.42 -5.26
C ALA A 458 -6.60 -8.82 -3.83
N GLU A 459 -5.32 -9.13 -3.60
CA GLU A 459 -4.80 -9.48 -2.27
C GLU A 459 -4.61 -8.24 -1.36
N ARG A 460 -4.61 -7.02 -1.92
CA ARG A 460 -4.46 -5.75 -1.18
C ARG A 460 -5.79 -5.24 -0.61
N THR A 461 -6.44 -6.06 0.21
CA THR A 461 -7.77 -5.76 0.77
C THR A 461 -7.81 -4.45 1.55
N GLN A 462 -6.75 -4.09 2.26
CA GLN A 462 -6.68 -2.83 2.98
C GLN A 462 -6.63 -1.60 2.04
N LEU A 463 -5.88 -1.69 0.93
CA LEU A 463 -5.83 -0.66 -0.10
C LEU A 463 -7.19 -0.53 -0.82
N ILE A 464 -7.82 -1.65 -1.15
CA ILE A 464 -9.16 -1.67 -1.76
C ILE A 464 -10.16 -0.95 -0.83
N ARG A 465 -10.15 -1.29 0.46
CA ARG A 465 -11.03 -0.66 1.47
C ARG A 465 -10.76 0.83 1.65
N SER A 466 -9.49 1.27 1.57
CA SER A 466 -9.15 2.69 1.72
C SER A 466 -9.49 3.54 0.49
N LEU A 467 -9.63 2.93 -0.69
CA LEU A 467 -10.08 3.62 -1.90
C LEU A 467 -11.59 3.88 -1.93
N GLU A 468 -12.41 3.05 -1.28
CA GLU A 468 -13.87 3.19 -1.23
C GLU A 468 -14.40 4.60 -0.90
N PRO A 469 -13.92 5.31 0.14
CA PRO A 469 -14.40 6.66 0.47
C PRO A 469 -13.89 7.75 -0.48
N THR A 470 -12.95 7.43 -1.37
CA THR A 470 -12.34 8.42 -2.27
C THR A 470 -13.16 8.60 -3.56
N LEU A 471 -12.71 9.52 -4.42
CA LEU A 471 -13.24 9.68 -5.79
C LEU A 471 -12.95 8.49 -6.71
N TRP A 472 -12.05 7.57 -6.33
CA TRP A 472 -11.71 6.38 -7.11
C TRP A 472 -12.74 5.28 -6.85
N LYS A 473 -13.47 4.85 -7.89
CA LYS A 473 -14.53 3.83 -7.79
C LYS A 473 -14.19 2.59 -8.60
N PRO A 474 -14.49 1.38 -8.08
CA PRO A 474 -14.14 0.14 -8.75
C PRO A 474 -14.90 -0.01 -10.08
N LEU A 475 -14.21 -0.56 -11.09
CA LEU A 475 -14.77 -0.89 -12.40
C LEU A 475 -14.99 -2.41 -12.57
N SER A 476 -14.66 -3.21 -11.56
CA SER A 476 -14.97 -4.64 -11.45
C SER A 476 -15.03 -5.05 -9.97
N LEU A 477 -15.75 -6.14 -9.67
CA LEU A 477 -15.85 -6.74 -8.33
C LEU A 477 -15.05 -8.03 -8.18
N ASP A 478 -14.57 -8.61 -9.28
CA ASP A 478 -14.12 -10.00 -9.37
C ASP A 478 -12.79 -10.19 -10.13
N SER A 479 -12.29 -9.14 -10.78
CA SER A 479 -11.00 -9.18 -11.46
C SER A 479 -9.88 -9.49 -10.47
N PRO A 480 -8.91 -10.37 -10.82
CA PRO A 480 -7.77 -10.67 -9.94
C PRO A 480 -6.88 -9.45 -9.68
N VAL A 481 -6.98 -8.45 -10.55
CA VAL A 481 -6.44 -7.11 -10.37
C VAL A 481 -7.58 -6.12 -10.60
N LEU A 482 -7.90 -5.32 -9.58
CA LEU A 482 -9.07 -4.45 -9.55
C LEU A 482 -8.76 -3.07 -10.13
N PRO A 483 -9.41 -2.67 -11.23
CA PRO A 483 -9.32 -1.32 -11.78
C PRO A 483 -10.25 -0.34 -11.04
N PHE A 484 -9.76 0.86 -10.76
CA PHE A 484 -10.49 1.96 -10.15
C PHE A 484 -10.43 3.19 -11.06
N GLY A 485 -11.60 3.64 -11.53
CA GLY A 485 -11.75 4.84 -12.33
C GLY A 485 -12.14 6.05 -11.48
N LYS A 486 -11.87 7.24 -12.00
CA LYS A 486 -12.21 8.51 -11.33
C LYS A 486 -13.69 8.84 -11.48
N SER A 487 -14.39 9.00 -10.35
CA SER A 487 -15.78 9.47 -10.32
C SER A 487 -15.89 10.88 -10.89
N GLY A 488 -16.89 11.10 -11.74
CA GLY A 488 -17.11 12.37 -12.44
C GLY A 488 -16.53 12.41 -13.85
N GLU A 489 -15.71 11.43 -14.24
CA GLU A 489 -15.18 11.31 -15.59
C GLU A 489 -16.19 10.61 -16.51
N HIS A 490 -16.53 11.23 -17.64
CA HIS A 490 -17.61 10.78 -18.52
C HIS A 490 -17.36 9.36 -19.06
N ASP A 491 -16.11 9.06 -19.43
CA ASP A 491 -15.76 7.82 -20.14
C ASP A 491 -15.82 6.55 -19.26
N VAL A 492 -15.79 6.69 -17.92
CA VAL A 492 -15.89 5.57 -16.97
C VAL A 492 -17.19 5.56 -16.17
N SER A 493 -17.99 6.63 -16.24
CA SER A 493 -19.22 6.78 -15.44
C SER A 493 -20.22 5.65 -15.67
N HIS A 494 -20.39 5.19 -16.92
CA HIS A 494 -21.28 4.07 -17.24
C HIS A 494 -20.88 2.78 -16.50
N ARG A 495 -19.57 2.48 -16.50
CA ARG A 495 -19.04 1.27 -15.87
C ARG A 495 -19.12 1.34 -14.35
N ILE A 496 -18.89 2.51 -13.76
CA ILE A 496 -19.07 2.74 -12.32
C ILE A 496 -20.54 2.46 -11.93
N VAL A 497 -21.50 2.97 -12.70
CA VAL A 497 -22.93 2.73 -12.46
C VAL A 497 -23.29 1.25 -12.57
N ASP A 498 -22.75 0.54 -13.56
CA ASP A 498 -22.98 -0.89 -13.71
C ASP A 498 -22.43 -1.70 -12.53
N VAL A 499 -21.22 -1.37 -12.05
CA VAL A 499 -20.65 -2.01 -10.86
C VAL A 499 -21.49 -1.71 -9.61
N LEU A 500 -22.00 -0.49 -9.45
CA LEU A 500 -22.91 -0.16 -8.33
C LEU A 500 -24.19 -1.01 -8.36
N ARG A 501 -24.77 -1.26 -9.54
CA ARG A 501 -25.91 -2.17 -9.70
C ARG A 501 -25.55 -3.61 -9.36
N GLN A 502 -24.36 -4.07 -9.78
CA GLN A 502 -23.86 -5.40 -9.43
C GLN A 502 -23.67 -5.56 -7.93
N ARG A 503 -23.13 -4.53 -7.24
CA ARG A 503 -22.97 -4.52 -5.77
C ARG A 503 -24.31 -4.73 -5.06
N ASP A 504 -25.33 -3.96 -5.45
CA ASP A 504 -26.67 -4.13 -4.88
C ASP A 504 -27.24 -5.53 -5.15
N PHE A 505 -27.08 -6.03 -6.38
CA PHE A 505 -27.53 -7.36 -6.76
C PHE A 505 -26.88 -8.47 -5.90
N VAL A 506 -25.54 -8.47 -5.76
CA VAL A 506 -24.84 -9.52 -5.02
C VAL A 506 -25.07 -9.46 -3.51
N GLU A 507 -25.26 -8.26 -2.97
CA GLU A 507 -25.40 -8.05 -1.52
C GLU A 507 -26.85 -8.21 -1.04
N ASN A 508 -27.82 -7.62 -1.76
CA ASN A 508 -29.19 -7.48 -1.28
C ASN A 508 -30.17 -8.42 -1.96
N GLN A 509 -29.91 -8.85 -3.19
CA GLN A 509 -30.84 -9.70 -3.95
C GLN A 509 -30.50 -11.19 -3.81
N ASN A 510 -31.30 -12.06 -4.44
CA ASN A 510 -31.06 -13.50 -4.47
C ASN A 510 -29.96 -13.85 -5.49
N TRP A 511 -28.72 -13.55 -5.12
CA TRP A 511 -27.55 -14.00 -5.86
C TRP A 511 -27.01 -15.31 -5.25
N SER A 512 -26.70 -16.27 -6.12
CA SER A 512 -26.00 -17.50 -5.75
C SER A 512 -24.64 -17.55 -6.45
N PRO A 513 -23.52 -17.68 -5.72
CA PRO A 513 -22.20 -17.73 -6.32
C PRO A 513 -22.01 -18.99 -7.16
N SER A 514 -21.54 -18.81 -8.39
CA SER A 514 -21.03 -19.90 -9.21
C SER A 514 -19.60 -20.21 -8.79
N LEU A 515 -19.42 -21.23 -7.95
CA LEU A 515 -18.08 -21.72 -7.64
C LEU A 515 -17.40 -22.14 -8.94
N LEU A 516 -16.14 -21.76 -9.14
CA LEU A 516 -15.41 -22.20 -10.32
C LEU A 516 -15.42 -23.72 -10.36
N GLY A 517 -15.93 -24.25 -11.47
CA GLY A 517 -16.05 -25.69 -11.68
C GLY A 517 -14.71 -26.33 -11.40
N ALA A 518 -14.72 -27.47 -10.68
CA ALA A 518 -13.51 -28.10 -10.22
C ALA A 518 -12.46 -28.20 -11.34
N ALA A 519 -12.87 -28.47 -12.59
CA ALA A 519 -12.01 -28.64 -13.78
C ALA A 519 -11.39 -27.37 -14.41
N GLY A 520 -11.65 -26.15 -13.91
CA GLY A 520 -11.11 -24.90 -14.45
C GLY A 520 -11.96 -24.23 -15.55
N ASN A 521 -11.33 -23.42 -16.41
CA ASN A 521 -11.95 -22.69 -17.52
C ASN A 521 -11.33 -23.09 -18.89
N ASP A 522 -11.75 -22.44 -19.97
CA ASP A 522 -11.25 -22.67 -21.34
C ASP A 522 -9.73 -22.43 -21.52
N ARG A 523 -9.11 -21.65 -20.64
CA ARG A 523 -7.68 -21.32 -20.66
C ARG A 523 -6.86 -22.01 -19.57
N CYS A 524 -7.50 -22.76 -18.67
CA CYS A 524 -6.84 -23.45 -17.58
C CYS A 524 -7.64 -24.66 -17.11
N TRP A 525 -6.99 -25.82 -17.02
CA TRP A 525 -7.56 -26.98 -16.37
C TRP A 525 -6.58 -27.59 -15.38
N ASP A 526 -7.11 -28.12 -14.26
CA ASP A 526 -6.32 -28.84 -13.27
C ASP A 526 -6.75 -30.29 -13.12
N VAL A 527 -5.78 -31.16 -12.81
CA VAL A 527 -5.95 -32.61 -12.78
C VAL A 527 -6.96 -33.03 -11.71
N TRP A 528 -6.87 -32.44 -10.51
CA TRP A 528 -7.76 -32.77 -9.39
C TRP A 528 -9.18 -32.27 -9.61
N GLY A 529 -9.29 -31.19 -10.36
CA GLY A 529 -10.49 -30.59 -10.87
C GLY A 529 -11.29 -31.50 -11.79
N VAL A 530 -10.61 -32.02 -12.81
CA VAL A 530 -11.16 -33.04 -13.72
C VAL A 530 -11.61 -34.27 -12.94
N LEU A 531 -10.82 -34.69 -11.95
CA LEU A 531 -11.13 -35.83 -11.08
C LEU A 531 -12.20 -35.53 -10.01
N ARG A 532 -12.69 -34.27 -9.89
CA ARG A 532 -13.68 -33.80 -8.90
C ARG A 532 -13.32 -34.12 -7.43
N VAL A 533 -12.03 -34.22 -7.11
CA VAL A 533 -11.59 -34.71 -5.79
C VAL A 533 -11.61 -33.60 -4.72
N SER A 534 -11.53 -32.33 -5.09
CA SER A 534 -11.60 -31.21 -4.13
C SER A 534 -11.91 -29.85 -4.79
N ALA A 535 -12.58 -28.94 -4.08
CA ALA A 535 -12.88 -27.57 -4.57
C ALA A 535 -11.66 -26.63 -4.41
N ASN A 536 -11.50 -25.66 -5.32
CA ASN A 536 -10.41 -24.66 -5.26
C ASN A 536 -10.75 -23.55 -4.24
N VAL A 537 -10.51 -23.84 -2.97
CA VAL A 537 -10.90 -22.98 -1.84
C VAL A 537 -10.17 -21.62 -1.81
N GLU A 538 -8.94 -21.53 -2.31
CA GLU A 538 -8.13 -20.32 -2.18
C GLU A 538 -8.68 -19.17 -3.03
N GLN A 539 -9.20 -19.47 -4.22
CA GLN A 539 -9.80 -18.47 -5.08
C GLN A 539 -11.09 -17.89 -4.47
N GLU A 540 -11.92 -18.77 -3.89
CA GLU A 540 -13.15 -18.35 -3.23
C GLU A 540 -12.85 -17.51 -1.98
N LEU A 541 -11.81 -17.87 -1.22
CA LEU A 541 -11.32 -17.06 -0.10
C LEU A 541 -10.83 -15.68 -0.55
N ARG A 542 -10.06 -15.61 -1.65
CA ARG A 542 -9.60 -14.34 -2.22
C ARG A 542 -10.78 -13.46 -2.60
N GLN A 543 -11.74 -14.01 -3.34
CA GLN A 543 -12.92 -13.26 -3.79
C GLN A 543 -13.80 -12.82 -2.60
N ALA A 544 -13.98 -13.66 -1.58
CA ALA A 544 -14.71 -13.29 -0.38
C ALA A 544 -14.07 -12.10 0.35
N ARG A 545 -12.73 -12.09 0.45
CA ARG A 545 -11.98 -10.99 1.06
C ARG A 545 -12.07 -9.69 0.25
N VAL A 546 -12.13 -9.77 -1.08
CA VAL A 546 -12.37 -8.60 -1.94
C VAL A 546 -13.77 -8.04 -1.72
N LEU A 547 -14.80 -8.89 -1.70
CA LEU A 547 -16.17 -8.48 -1.41
C LEU A 547 -16.27 -7.82 -0.02
N GLN A 548 -15.57 -8.38 0.96
CA GLN A 548 -15.45 -7.79 2.29
C GLN A 548 -14.76 -6.42 2.28
N ALA A 549 -13.70 -6.26 1.49
CA ALA A 549 -13.01 -4.98 1.32
C ALA A 549 -13.92 -3.91 0.70
N PHE A 550 -14.82 -4.33 -0.21
CA PHE A 550 -15.89 -3.52 -0.77
C PHE A 550 -17.11 -3.34 0.15
N GLN A 551 -17.04 -3.75 1.42
CA GLN A 551 -18.16 -3.65 2.37
C GLN A 551 -19.42 -4.38 1.88
N LEU A 552 -19.24 -5.59 1.31
CA LEU A 552 -20.31 -6.49 0.86
C LEU A 552 -20.28 -7.80 1.68
N PRO A 553 -20.52 -7.74 3.01
CA PRO A 553 -20.32 -8.88 3.88
C PRO A 553 -21.35 -10.00 3.68
N ARG A 554 -22.57 -9.74 3.17
CA ARG A 554 -23.51 -10.82 2.81
C ARG A 554 -23.04 -11.57 1.57
N ALA A 555 -22.57 -10.85 0.55
CA ALA A 555 -22.03 -11.47 -0.65
C ALA A 555 -20.80 -12.33 -0.30
N GLY A 556 -19.88 -11.80 0.52
CA GLY A 556 -18.74 -12.56 1.05
C GLY A 556 -19.17 -13.80 1.83
N LEU A 557 -20.15 -13.68 2.73
CA LEU A 557 -20.65 -14.81 3.52
C LEU A 557 -21.28 -15.89 2.63
N ARG A 558 -22.12 -15.53 1.66
CA ARG A 558 -22.74 -16.48 0.71
C ARG A 558 -21.69 -17.27 -0.05
N LEU A 559 -20.61 -16.61 -0.48
CA LEU A 559 -19.50 -17.24 -1.18
C LEU A 559 -18.78 -18.27 -0.30
N VAL A 560 -18.41 -17.86 0.91
CA VAL A 560 -17.70 -18.73 1.86
C VAL A 560 -18.59 -19.90 2.30
N GLU A 561 -19.87 -19.67 2.58
CA GLU A 561 -20.81 -20.74 2.96
C GLU A 561 -21.05 -21.72 1.81
N SER A 562 -21.13 -21.24 0.56
CA SER A 562 -21.20 -22.11 -0.61
C SER A 562 -19.95 -22.97 -0.73
N ALA A 563 -18.76 -22.38 -0.58
CA ALA A 563 -17.50 -23.12 -0.58
C ALA A 563 -17.42 -24.14 0.57
N MET A 564 -17.93 -23.80 1.77
CA MET A 564 -17.98 -24.70 2.93
C MET A 564 -18.84 -25.95 2.72
N ARG A 565 -19.86 -25.90 1.84
CA ARG A 565 -20.64 -27.09 1.47
C ARG A 565 -19.81 -28.14 0.73
N THR A 566 -18.74 -27.72 0.07
CA THR A 566 -17.88 -28.57 -0.75
C THR A 566 -16.52 -28.85 -0.10
N SER A 567 -16.18 -28.16 0.99
CA SER A 567 -14.84 -28.20 1.60
C SER A 567 -14.84 -27.79 3.07
N SER A 568 -14.10 -28.51 3.92
CA SER A 568 -14.05 -28.28 5.37
C SER A 568 -12.80 -27.53 5.84
N TRP A 569 -12.27 -26.60 5.04
CA TRP A 569 -11.02 -25.90 5.37
C TRP A 569 -11.22 -24.90 6.51
N ARG A 570 -10.29 -24.88 7.49
CA ARG A 570 -10.35 -23.99 8.66
C ARG A 570 -10.37 -22.51 8.27
N SER A 571 -9.67 -22.13 7.20
CA SER A 571 -9.62 -20.77 6.67
C SER A 571 -11.00 -20.24 6.25
N LEU A 572 -11.85 -21.08 5.66
CA LEU A 572 -13.23 -20.72 5.32
C LEU A 572 -14.05 -20.40 6.58
N ALA A 573 -13.94 -21.21 7.62
CA ALA A 573 -14.66 -20.95 8.87
C ALA A 573 -14.23 -19.62 9.54
N VAL A 574 -12.94 -19.30 9.48
CA VAL A 574 -12.42 -18.00 9.97
C VAL A 574 -13.00 -16.85 9.16
N GLU A 575 -12.99 -16.95 7.83
CA GLU A 575 -13.50 -15.89 6.96
C GLU A 575 -15.02 -15.70 7.09
N ALA A 576 -15.79 -16.79 7.20
CA ALA A 576 -17.23 -16.73 7.48
C ALA A 576 -17.51 -16.03 8.82
N THR A 577 -16.66 -16.26 9.83
CA THR A 577 -16.79 -15.60 11.13
C THR A 577 -16.53 -14.10 11.03
N LYS A 578 -15.58 -13.66 10.19
CA LYS A 578 -15.35 -12.23 9.93
C LYS A 578 -16.54 -11.59 9.22
N CYS A 579 -17.05 -12.22 8.16
CA CYS A 579 -18.23 -11.72 7.44
C CYS A 579 -19.45 -11.62 8.37
N ARG A 580 -19.70 -12.65 9.19
CA ARG A 580 -20.77 -12.63 10.20
C ARG A 580 -20.57 -11.54 11.24
N ARG A 581 -19.35 -11.30 11.71
CA ARG A 581 -19.08 -10.21 12.65
C ARG A 581 -19.36 -8.84 12.06
N GLU A 582 -19.02 -8.60 10.80
CA GLU A 582 -19.37 -7.34 10.13
C GLU A 582 -20.90 -7.20 9.98
N LEU A 583 -21.60 -8.27 9.62
CA LEU A 583 -23.08 -8.29 9.58
C LEU A 583 -23.73 -8.08 10.94
N ASP A 584 -23.22 -8.75 11.98
CA ASP A 584 -23.71 -8.65 13.34
C ASP A 584 -23.39 -7.27 13.92
N PHE A 585 -22.25 -6.67 13.56
CA PHE A 585 -21.90 -5.32 13.96
C PHE A 585 -22.79 -4.26 13.32
N ASP A 586 -23.14 -4.45 12.03
CA ASP A 586 -24.21 -3.72 11.35
C ASP A 586 -25.61 -4.02 11.94
N LEU A 587 -25.75 -4.89 12.94
CA LEU A 587 -27.02 -5.19 13.63
C LEU A 587 -27.01 -4.84 15.12
N THR A 588 -25.86 -4.91 15.78
CA THR A 588 -25.66 -4.74 17.23
C THR A 588 -24.65 -3.64 17.48
N ALA A 589 -24.92 -2.53 16.83
CA ALA A 589 -24.07 -1.41 16.86
C ALA A 589 -23.74 -1.06 18.35
N HIS A 590 -22.47 -1.18 18.77
CA HIS A 590 -22.03 -0.79 20.10
C HIS A 590 -21.60 0.67 20.13
N PRO A 591 -22.32 1.57 20.84
CA PRO A 591 -21.85 2.92 21.06
C PRO A 591 -20.43 2.89 21.65
N GLY A 592 -19.59 3.82 21.22
CA GLY A 592 -18.28 4.01 21.82
C GLY A 592 -18.41 4.29 23.33
N PRO A 593 -17.30 4.17 24.08
CA PRO A 593 -17.31 4.36 25.53
C PRO A 593 -18.00 5.67 25.92
N SER A 594 -18.81 5.60 26.98
CA SER A 594 -19.58 6.75 27.43
C SER A 594 -18.63 7.86 27.85
N VAL A 595 -19.01 9.11 27.62
CA VAL A 595 -18.28 10.28 28.11
C VAL A 595 -18.11 10.24 29.63
N ALA A 596 -19.03 9.60 30.35
CA ALA A 596 -18.95 9.38 31.79
C ALA A 596 -17.77 8.48 32.21
N ASP A 597 -17.28 7.63 31.31
CA ASP A 597 -16.18 6.69 31.57
C ASP A 597 -14.79 7.30 31.26
N LEU A 598 -14.75 8.56 30.80
CA LEU A 598 -13.54 9.24 30.37
C LEU A 598 -13.01 10.18 31.43
N LYS A 599 -11.68 10.19 31.59
CA LYS A 599 -10.99 11.23 32.35
C LYS A 599 -10.91 12.48 31.50
N LEU A 600 -11.78 13.45 31.74
CA LEU A 600 -11.79 14.73 31.02
C LEU A 600 -11.01 15.79 31.78
N GLN A 601 -10.24 16.59 31.06
CA GLN A 601 -9.52 17.74 31.58
C GLN A 601 -9.76 18.95 30.68
N SER A 602 -9.95 20.12 31.28
CA SER A 602 -9.87 21.39 30.53
C SER A 602 -8.41 21.80 30.33
N PRO A 603 -8.09 22.62 29.32
CA PRO A 603 -6.76 23.21 29.17
C PRO A 603 -6.31 23.87 30.47
N ASP A 604 -5.13 23.51 30.97
CA ASP A 604 -4.62 24.12 32.21
C ASP A 604 -4.13 25.54 31.95
N LEU A 605 -4.85 26.52 32.49
CA LEU A 605 -4.49 27.93 32.41
C LEU A 605 -3.69 28.41 33.62
N LYS A 606 -3.70 27.67 34.72
CA LYS A 606 -3.11 28.12 35.99
C LYS A 606 -1.60 28.15 35.90
N ARG A 607 -1.00 27.10 35.33
CA ARG A 607 0.47 27.01 35.21
C ARG A 607 1.03 28.14 34.37
N CYS A 608 0.43 28.42 33.21
CA CYS A 608 0.84 29.54 32.37
C CYS A 608 0.49 30.89 33.01
N GLY A 609 -0.65 30.99 33.70
CA GLY A 609 -1.15 32.24 34.27
C GLY A 609 -0.33 32.80 35.43
N ALA A 610 0.50 31.97 36.08
CA ALA A 610 1.46 32.43 37.08
C ALA A 610 2.45 33.47 36.53
N CYS A 611 2.83 33.36 35.24
CA CYS A 611 3.74 34.29 34.57
C CYS A 611 3.06 35.09 33.43
N HIS A 612 1.99 34.55 32.84
CA HIS A 612 1.25 35.11 31.70
C HIS A 612 -0.19 35.45 32.08
N ALA A 613 -0.35 36.18 33.19
CA ALA A 613 -1.67 36.52 33.74
C ALA A 613 -2.54 37.28 32.74
N GLU A 614 -1.96 38.16 31.92
CA GLU A 614 -2.72 38.95 30.95
C GLU A 614 -3.29 38.09 29.81
N GLN A 615 -2.50 37.17 29.27
CA GLN A 615 -2.92 36.29 28.18
C GLN A 615 -3.93 35.25 28.66
N THR A 616 -3.76 34.72 29.88
CA THR A 616 -4.64 33.67 30.42
C THR A 616 -5.97 34.22 30.96
N LYS A 617 -6.02 35.49 31.37
CA LYS A 617 -7.22 36.12 31.97
C LYS A 617 -8.50 35.94 31.15
N HIS A 618 -8.39 36.01 29.83
CA HIS A 618 -9.54 35.97 28.92
C HIS A 618 -9.58 34.72 28.03
N PHE A 619 -8.56 33.86 28.12
CA PHE A 619 -8.45 32.70 27.23
C PHE A 619 -9.50 31.62 27.53
N GLY A 620 -9.92 31.50 28.80
CA GLY A 620 -11.02 30.59 29.18
C GLY A 620 -12.33 30.87 28.44
N ASP A 621 -12.56 32.13 28.05
CA ASP A 621 -13.74 32.57 27.30
C ASP A 621 -13.51 32.57 25.77
N ALA A 622 -12.27 32.36 25.32
CA ALA A 622 -11.94 32.34 23.92
C ALA A 622 -12.58 31.12 23.22
N GLY A 623 -12.88 31.27 21.93
CA GLY A 623 -13.45 30.20 21.12
C GLY A 623 -12.57 28.94 21.12
N HIS A 624 -11.25 29.12 21.10
CA HIS A 624 -10.23 28.06 21.13
C HIS A 624 -10.35 27.14 22.35
N HIS A 625 -10.57 27.70 23.54
CA HIS A 625 -10.72 26.92 24.78
C HIS A 625 -12.03 26.12 24.80
N ASN A 626 -13.03 26.56 24.05
CA ASN A 626 -14.40 26.06 24.10
C ASN A 626 -14.82 25.25 22.86
N THR A 627 -13.88 24.83 22.00
CA THR A 627 -14.19 24.15 20.72
C THR A 627 -14.79 22.76 20.89
N LEU A 628 -14.65 22.11 22.04
CA LEU A 628 -15.26 20.81 22.32
C LEU A 628 -15.81 20.78 23.74
N ARG A 629 -17.04 20.27 23.88
CA ARG A 629 -17.66 20.03 25.19
C ARG A 629 -18.28 18.64 25.25
N PRO A 630 -18.21 17.95 26.40
CA PRO A 630 -19.06 16.80 26.65
C PRO A 630 -20.52 17.26 26.72
N LEU A 631 -21.45 16.41 26.26
CA LEU A 631 -22.87 16.67 26.41
C LEU A 631 -23.41 15.96 27.65
N ASP A 632 -23.40 16.66 28.78
CA ASP A 632 -23.98 16.21 30.05
C ASP A 632 -25.32 16.90 30.35
N ARG A 633 -25.95 16.57 31.48
CA ARG A 633 -27.27 17.09 31.87
C ARG A 633 -27.34 18.61 31.91
N GLU A 634 -26.33 19.24 32.51
CA GLU A 634 -26.29 20.70 32.66
C GLU A 634 -26.21 21.38 31.29
N ARG A 635 -25.28 20.93 30.43
CA ARG A 635 -25.07 21.48 29.09
C ARG A 635 -26.22 21.12 28.13
N ALA A 636 -26.86 19.96 28.33
CA ALA A 636 -28.05 19.60 27.59
C ALA A 636 -29.20 20.55 27.93
N SER A 637 -29.37 20.93 29.19
CA SER A 637 -30.40 21.90 29.58
C SER A 637 -30.15 23.31 29.02
N GLU A 638 -28.88 23.74 28.92
CA GLU A 638 -28.46 25.01 28.29
C GLU A 638 -28.79 25.06 26.79
N VAL A 639 -28.68 23.92 26.09
CA VAL A 639 -28.69 23.85 24.61
C VAL A 639 -30.02 23.32 24.05
N PHE A 640 -30.73 22.43 24.75
CA PHE A 640 -31.95 21.77 24.28
C PHE A 640 -33.24 22.26 24.97
N GLY A 641 -33.17 22.84 26.17
CA GLY A 641 -34.36 23.13 26.98
C GLY A 641 -35.17 21.87 27.39
N PRO A 642 -36.39 22.00 27.93
CA PRO A 642 -37.24 20.86 28.33
C PRO A 642 -37.99 20.18 27.16
N THR A 643 -37.68 20.52 25.90
CA THR A 643 -38.49 20.18 24.71
C THR A 643 -37.84 19.15 23.80
N THR A 644 -38.67 18.34 23.13
CA THR A 644 -38.23 17.50 22.00
C THR A 644 -38.06 18.38 20.76
N LEU A 645 -36.89 18.33 20.15
CA LEU A 645 -36.59 19.02 18.89
C LEU A 645 -36.87 18.08 17.73
N THR A 646 -37.49 18.59 16.68
CA THR A 646 -37.72 17.85 15.42
C THR A 646 -37.02 18.59 14.28
N ASP A 647 -36.46 17.86 13.33
CA ASP A 647 -35.84 18.47 12.15
C ASP A 647 -36.88 19.32 11.40
N PRO A 648 -36.60 20.61 11.11
CA PRO A 648 -37.53 21.47 10.38
C PRO A 648 -37.76 21.04 8.93
N VAL A 649 -36.97 20.12 8.39
CA VAL A 649 -37.19 19.52 7.07
C VAL A 649 -38.21 18.38 7.18
N GLU A 650 -39.40 18.55 6.59
CA GLU A 650 -40.54 17.59 6.67
C GLU A 650 -40.19 16.14 6.29
N VAL A 651 -39.12 15.93 5.53
CA VAL A 651 -38.69 14.63 5.00
C VAL A 651 -37.86 13.83 6.01
N SER A 652 -37.14 14.48 6.92
CA SER A 652 -36.28 13.84 7.92
C SER A 652 -37.02 13.75 9.26
N ASP A 653 -37.48 12.56 9.61
CA ASP A 653 -38.19 12.22 10.83
C ASP A 653 -37.31 12.22 12.10
N VAL A 654 -36.20 12.95 12.07
CA VAL A 654 -35.20 12.99 13.15
C VAL A 654 -35.69 13.85 14.30
N ARG A 655 -35.59 13.30 15.51
CA ARG A 655 -35.96 13.94 16.77
C ARG A 655 -34.83 13.84 17.78
N MET A 656 -34.51 14.95 18.43
CA MET A 656 -33.59 14.99 19.57
C MET A 656 -34.38 15.27 20.84
N SER A 657 -34.19 14.44 21.86
CA SER A 657 -34.92 14.56 23.14
C SER A 657 -34.05 14.16 24.31
N TRP A 658 -34.29 14.79 25.45
CA TRP A 658 -33.76 14.32 26.73
C TRP A 658 -34.50 13.04 27.19
N LYS A 659 -33.75 12.08 27.71
CA LYS A 659 -34.25 10.81 28.28
C LYS A 659 -33.92 10.75 29.76
N ASP A 660 -34.95 10.80 30.61
CA ASP A 660 -34.80 10.81 32.07
C ASP A 660 -34.29 9.48 32.64
N ASP A 661 -34.66 8.36 32.02
CA ASP A 661 -34.26 6.99 32.41
C ASP A 661 -32.76 6.76 32.24
N THR A 662 -32.16 7.26 31.16
CA THR A 662 -30.72 7.15 30.88
C THR A 662 -29.93 8.41 31.24
N SER A 663 -30.60 9.48 31.67
CA SER A 663 -30.00 10.81 31.92
C SER A 663 -29.11 11.30 30.77
N GLN A 664 -29.55 11.09 29.53
CA GLN A 664 -28.80 11.43 28.31
C GLN A 664 -29.70 12.08 27.27
N CYS A 665 -29.12 12.92 26.41
CA CYS A 665 -29.80 13.38 25.20
C CYS A 665 -29.63 12.33 24.10
N VAL A 666 -30.71 11.99 23.41
CA VAL A 666 -30.68 11.00 22.32
C VAL A 666 -31.22 11.60 21.03
N SER A 667 -30.64 11.18 19.91
CA SER A 667 -31.15 11.43 18.56
C SER A 667 -31.84 10.18 18.04
N SER A 668 -33.09 10.29 17.60
CA SER A 668 -33.95 9.18 17.17
C SER A 668 -34.61 9.47 15.83
N SER A 669 -35.07 8.43 15.14
CA SER A 669 -35.86 8.48 13.90
C SER A 669 -36.87 7.31 13.92
N ARG A 670 -37.72 7.14 12.90
CA ARG A 670 -38.55 5.94 12.76
C ARG A 670 -37.71 4.67 12.55
N GLN A 671 -36.49 4.82 12.03
CA GLN A 671 -35.56 3.69 11.86
C GLN A 671 -34.82 3.36 13.16
N ILE A 672 -34.64 4.34 14.05
CA ILE A 672 -33.98 4.18 15.35
C ILE A 672 -34.85 4.79 16.46
N GLU A 673 -35.90 4.06 16.86
CA GLU A 673 -36.88 4.55 17.85
C GLU A 673 -36.30 4.74 19.26
N ARG A 674 -35.35 3.87 19.67
CA ARG A 674 -34.68 3.98 20.98
C ARG A 674 -33.76 5.19 21.09
N GLY A 675 -33.35 5.74 19.96
CA GLY A 675 -32.39 6.83 19.86
C GLY A 675 -30.94 6.42 20.16
N ILE A 676 -30.00 7.21 19.65
CA ILE A 676 -28.56 7.10 19.90
C ILE A 676 -28.13 8.23 20.83
N PRO A 677 -27.33 7.94 21.88
CA PRO A 677 -26.89 8.96 22.81
C PRO A 677 -25.93 9.95 22.17
N LEU A 678 -26.26 11.23 22.29
CA LEU A 678 -25.41 12.35 21.91
C LEU A 678 -24.30 12.52 22.96
N GLN A 679 -23.04 12.49 22.54
CA GLN A 679 -21.90 12.42 23.46
C GLN A 679 -21.11 13.73 23.52
N TRP A 680 -20.86 14.35 22.37
CA TRP A 680 -19.99 15.52 22.27
C TRP A 680 -20.68 16.66 21.53
N LEU A 681 -20.31 17.89 21.88
CA LEU A 681 -20.66 19.10 21.15
C LEU A 681 -19.40 19.70 20.53
N PHE A 682 -19.31 19.66 19.20
CA PHE A 682 -18.25 20.30 18.43
C PHE A 682 -18.62 21.75 18.11
N GLY A 683 -17.67 22.66 18.31
CA GLY A 683 -17.81 24.08 18.03
C GLY A 683 -17.91 24.94 19.30
N SER A 684 -17.38 26.16 19.23
CA SER A 684 -17.34 27.10 20.36
C SER A 684 -18.71 27.67 20.75
N GLY A 685 -19.72 27.53 19.89
CA GLY A 685 -21.02 28.18 20.03
C GLY A 685 -21.09 29.61 19.48
N ARG A 686 -20.00 30.13 18.87
CA ARG A 686 -20.06 31.42 18.17
C ARG A 686 -20.81 31.34 16.84
N HIS A 687 -20.63 30.23 16.11
CA HIS A 687 -21.27 29.98 14.82
C HIS A 687 -22.25 28.82 14.92
N ALA A 688 -21.81 27.70 15.50
CA ALA A 688 -22.64 26.53 15.74
C ALA A 688 -22.08 25.68 16.88
N ARG A 689 -22.93 24.83 17.45
CA ARG A 689 -22.56 23.63 18.21
C ARG A 689 -23.21 22.42 17.54
N THR A 690 -22.42 21.46 17.12
CA THR A 690 -22.88 20.24 16.44
C THR A 690 -22.76 19.05 17.39
N PRO A 691 -23.87 18.39 17.76
CA PRO A 691 -23.85 17.14 18.48
C PRO A 691 -23.27 16.01 17.65
N VAL A 692 -22.43 15.19 18.28
CA VAL A 692 -21.87 13.99 17.67
C VAL A 692 -21.89 12.80 18.64
N SER A 693 -21.97 11.60 18.07
CA SER A 693 -21.83 10.33 18.79
C SER A 693 -20.59 9.59 18.31
N LEU A 694 -19.80 9.06 19.24
CA LEU A 694 -18.62 8.27 18.94
C LEU A 694 -18.96 6.78 18.84
N TRP A 695 -18.27 6.12 17.93
CA TRP A 695 -18.52 4.76 17.52
C TRP A 695 -17.22 3.99 17.38
N ILE A 696 -17.20 2.67 17.61
CA ILE A 696 -16.00 1.83 17.40
C ILE A 696 -16.33 0.75 16.38
N ASN A 697 -15.78 0.84 15.17
CA ASN A 697 -16.03 -0.09 14.08
C ASN A 697 -15.42 -1.49 14.30
N SER A 698 -15.69 -2.43 13.38
CA SER A 698 -15.26 -3.83 13.43
C SER A 698 -13.75 -4.04 13.57
N ASP A 699 -12.96 -3.07 13.11
CA ASP A 699 -11.49 -3.09 13.14
C ASP A 699 -10.92 -2.47 14.44
N GLY A 700 -11.81 -2.08 15.37
CA GLY A 700 -11.50 -1.39 16.61
C GLY A 700 -11.16 0.08 16.43
N ARG A 701 -11.47 0.67 15.26
CA ARG A 701 -11.20 2.08 14.95
C ARG A 701 -12.41 2.96 15.27
N ALA A 702 -12.15 4.21 15.64
CA ALA A 702 -13.19 5.14 16.03
C ALA A 702 -13.83 5.84 14.83
N GLU A 703 -15.16 5.87 14.76
CA GLU A 703 -15.96 6.62 13.79
C GLU A 703 -16.85 7.63 14.53
N VAL A 704 -17.16 8.76 13.91
CA VAL A 704 -18.04 9.77 14.51
C VAL A 704 -19.28 9.96 13.65
N LEU A 705 -20.45 9.89 14.29
CA LEU A 705 -21.73 10.28 13.71
C LEU A 705 -21.95 11.77 13.98
N GLU A 706 -21.84 12.59 12.93
CA GLU A 706 -22.25 13.98 12.95
C GLU A 706 -23.77 14.06 12.75
N HIS A 707 -24.50 14.47 13.79
CA HIS A 707 -25.96 14.45 13.74
C HIS A 707 -26.54 15.51 12.80
N ARG A 708 -27.78 15.29 12.33
CA ARG A 708 -28.48 16.18 11.39
C ARG A 708 -28.81 17.57 11.92
N LEU A 709 -28.86 17.79 13.24
CA LEU A 709 -29.24 19.08 13.81
C LEU A 709 -28.07 19.69 14.55
N SER A 710 -27.81 20.96 14.26
CA SER A 710 -26.84 21.79 14.99
C SER A 710 -27.56 22.96 15.65
N TRP A 711 -27.04 23.39 16.79
CA TRP A 711 -27.49 24.60 17.46
C TRP A 711 -26.76 25.82 16.90
N TYR A 712 -27.51 26.85 16.51
CA TYR A 712 -27.01 28.12 16.01
C TYR A 712 -27.45 29.26 16.94
N PRO A 713 -26.54 30.15 17.39
CA PRO A 713 -26.90 31.30 18.22
C PRO A 713 -27.75 32.35 17.44
N PRO A 714 -28.64 33.12 18.10
CA PRO A 714 -28.83 33.14 19.55
C PRO A 714 -29.59 31.92 20.10
N HIS A 715 -30.59 31.34 19.43
CA HIS A 715 -31.31 30.15 19.94
C HIS A 715 -32.05 29.36 18.82
N GLN A 716 -31.42 29.09 17.68
CA GLN A 716 -32.06 28.40 16.56
C GLN A 716 -31.42 27.03 16.29
N TRP A 717 -32.20 25.97 16.38
CA TRP A 717 -31.81 24.67 15.83
C TRP A 717 -32.14 24.63 14.34
N SER A 718 -31.21 24.13 13.55
CA SER A 718 -31.38 23.96 12.12
C SER A 718 -30.53 22.79 11.64
N THR A 719 -30.77 22.36 10.41
CA THR A 719 -30.01 21.28 9.78
C THR A 719 -28.53 21.62 9.77
N THR A 720 -27.70 20.68 10.20
CA THR A 720 -26.24 20.79 10.20
C THR A 720 -25.74 21.07 8.78
N LEU A 721 -24.73 21.94 8.70
CA LEU A 721 -24.21 22.42 7.42
C LEU A 721 -23.78 21.26 6.52
N GLY A 722 -24.30 21.23 5.30
CA GLY A 722 -24.02 20.18 4.32
C GLY A 722 -24.97 18.97 4.38
N LEU A 723 -25.94 18.95 5.30
CA LEU A 723 -26.94 17.88 5.43
C LEU A 723 -28.36 18.30 4.97
N LYS A 724 -28.50 19.49 4.38
CA LYS A 724 -29.80 20.04 3.92
C LYS A 724 -30.33 19.39 2.64
N GLU A 725 -29.42 18.99 1.74
CA GLU A 725 -29.75 18.35 0.45
C GLU A 725 -29.59 16.84 0.47
N THR A 726 -29.10 16.28 1.57
CA THR A 726 -28.90 14.84 1.68
C THR A 726 -30.25 14.15 1.96
N THR A 727 -30.94 13.77 0.88
CA THR A 727 -32.03 12.79 0.89
C THR A 727 -31.48 11.39 1.19
N PHE A 728 -30.95 11.19 2.40
CA PHE A 728 -30.72 9.86 2.92
C PHE A 728 -32.08 9.29 3.34
N GLY A 729 -32.75 8.56 2.44
CA GLY A 729 -33.96 7.80 2.76
C GLY A 729 -35.18 7.96 1.85
N THR A 730 -35.14 8.75 0.76
CA THR A 730 -36.29 8.93 -0.14
C THR A 730 -36.02 8.54 -1.59
N SER A 731 -35.33 7.41 -1.83
CA SER A 731 -35.74 6.63 -3.00
C SER A 731 -37.19 6.17 -2.77
N PRO A 732 -38.11 6.30 -3.73
CA PRO A 732 -39.46 5.78 -3.58
C PRO A 732 -39.38 4.32 -3.16
N ALA A 733 -40.19 3.93 -2.17
CA ALA A 733 -40.23 2.62 -1.60
C ALA A 733 -40.24 1.50 -2.67
N THR A 734 -39.08 0.94 -2.99
CA THR A 734 -38.96 -0.50 -3.25
C THR A 734 -38.87 -1.13 -1.87
N GLY A 735 -40.04 -1.46 -1.31
CA GLY A 735 -40.20 -1.86 0.07
C GLY A 735 -39.25 -2.99 0.47
N PHE A 736 -38.31 -2.71 1.35
CA PHE A 736 -37.63 -3.71 2.16
C PHE A 736 -37.36 -3.14 3.56
N PRO A 737 -38.05 -3.64 4.60
CA PRO A 737 -37.67 -3.37 5.98
C PRO A 737 -36.41 -4.20 6.28
N GLY A 738 -35.24 -3.60 6.08
CA GLY A 738 -33.95 -4.25 6.21
C GLY A 738 -33.19 -3.75 7.43
N LYS A 739 -32.78 -4.68 8.29
CA LYS A 739 -31.99 -4.48 9.50
C LYS A 739 -30.52 -4.14 9.12
N ASP A 740 -30.26 -2.91 8.71
CA ASP A 740 -28.90 -2.39 8.46
C ASP A 740 -28.73 -1.17 9.35
N VAL A 741 -27.95 -1.32 10.43
CA VAL A 741 -27.77 -0.28 11.43
C VAL A 741 -26.93 0.86 10.90
N ARG A 742 -25.97 0.64 9.99
CA ARG A 742 -25.22 1.76 9.39
C ARG A 742 -26.15 2.65 8.57
N ARG A 743 -26.98 2.06 7.72
CA ARG A 743 -28.02 2.79 6.97
C ARG A 743 -29.05 3.45 7.90
N SER A 744 -29.39 2.80 9.00
CA SER A 744 -30.28 3.37 10.02
C SER A 744 -29.64 4.55 10.75
N LEU A 745 -28.32 4.52 11.01
CA LEU A 745 -27.57 5.60 11.63
C LEU A 745 -27.41 6.80 10.68
N GLU A 746 -27.28 6.56 9.38
CA GLU A 746 -27.28 7.61 8.35
C GLU A 746 -28.62 8.37 8.29
N SER A 747 -29.72 7.77 8.77
CA SER A 747 -30.98 8.52 8.98
C SER A 747 -30.84 9.63 10.03
N LEU A 748 -29.92 9.48 10.99
CA LEU A 748 -29.70 10.43 12.09
C LEU A 748 -28.62 11.48 11.79
N GLY A 749 -27.82 11.31 10.73
CA GLY A 749 -26.66 12.16 10.47
C GLY A 749 -25.70 11.63 9.41
N LYS A 750 -24.48 12.17 9.38
CA LYS A 750 -23.39 11.70 8.53
C LYS A 750 -22.37 10.96 9.38
N ILE A 751 -22.05 9.72 8.99
CA ILE A 751 -20.95 8.97 9.57
C ILE A 751 -19.65 9.39 8.88
N HIS A 752 -18.66 9.79 9.66
CA HIS A 752 -17.32 10.09 9.18
C HIS A 752 -16.40 8.88 9.39
N ASP A 753 -15.52 8.63 8.43
CA ASP A 753 -14.55 7.55 8.51
C ASP A 753 -13.53 7.76 9.66
N PRO A 754 -12.72 6.75 10.02
CA PRO A 754 -11.79 6.89 11.13
C PRO A 754 -10.70 7.95 10.95
N ALA A 755 -10.29 8.27 9.72
CA ALA A 755 -9.31 9.31 9.47
C ALA A 755 -9.93 10.70 9.69
N ALA A 756 -11.11 10.94 9.13
CA ALA A 756 -11.89 12.16 9.35
C ALA A 756 -12.25 12.35 10.83
N THR A 757 -12.61 11.26 11.52
CA THR A 757 -12.87 11.26 12.97
C THR A 757 -11.65 11.73 13.75
N ARG A 758 -10.47 11.18 13.45
CA ARG A 758 -9.21 11.61 14.06
C ARG A 758 -8.96 13.10 13.80
N ASP A 759 -9.21 13.60 12.60
CA ASP A 759 -8.98 14.99 12.24
C ASP A 759 -9.93 15.95 12.97
N CYS A 760 -11.20 15.55 13.16
CA CYS A 760 -12.16 16.28 14.00
C CYS A 760 -11.61 16.46 15.42
N PHE A 761 -11.27 15.36 16.10
CA PHE A 761 -10.71 15.45 17.46
C PHE A 761 -9.33 16.14 17.48
N GLY A 762 -8.53 15.99 16.42
CA GLY A 762 -7.22 16.63 16.28
C GLY A 762 -7.26 18.15 16.33
N CYS A 763 -8.31 18.77 15.79
CA CYS A 763 -8.51 20.23 15.82
C CYS A 763 -9.28 20.72 17.07
N HIS A 764 -10.00 19.83 17.73
CA HIS A 764 -10.93 20.16 18.83
C HIS A 764 -10.45 19.72 20.21
N THR A 765 -9.29 19.07 20.30
CA THR A 765 -8.66 18.65 21.55
C THR A 765 -7.20 19.04 21.58
N THR A 766 -6.67 19.22 22.79
CA THR A 766 -5.25 19.34 23.04
C THR A 766 -4.64 17.96 23.15
N ARG A 767 -5.34 17.01 23.79
CA ARG A 767 -4.97 15.60 23.80
C ARG A 767 -6.19 14.79 23.38
N SER A 768 -6.07 14.14 22.24
CA SER A 768 -7.15 13.41 21.58
C SER A 768 -7.37 12.04 22.24
N PRO A 769 -8.62 11.57 22.35
CA PRO A 769 -8.91 10.17 22.69
C PRO A 769 -8.70 9.21 21.52
N ILE A 770 -8.31 9.71 20.34
CA ILE A 770 -8.09 8.93 19.13
C ILE A 770 -6.59 8.91 18.81
N SER A 771 -6.02 7.72 18.69
CA SER A 771 -4.60 7.46 18.37
C SER A 771 -4.28 7.65 16.88
N ASP A 772 -2.99 7.57 16.54
CA ASP A 772 -2.52 7.65 15.15
C ASP A 772 -3.00 6.50 14.27
N ASP A 773 -3.19 5.30 14.85
CA ASP A 773 -3.82 4.15 14.19
C ASP A 773 -5.36 4.20 14.19
N GLN A 774 -5.93 5.38 14.50
CA GLN A 774 -7.35 5.70 14.44
C GLN A 774 -8.21 4.92 15.45
N ARG A 775 -7.60 4.44 16.54
CA ARG A 775 -8.31 3.69 17.59
C ARG A 775 -8.63 4.58 18.77
N PHE A 776 -9.63 4.17 19.53
CA PHE A 776 -9.97 4.82 20.78
C PHE A 776 -8.99 4.43 21.89
N VAL A 777 -8.51 5.41 22.64
CA VAL A 777 -7.55 5.24 23.74
C VAL A 777 -8.02 6.03 24.97
N ASN A 778 -7.95 5.38 26.14
CA ASN A 778 -8.38 5.95 27.44
C ASN A 778 -7.34 5.74 28.55
N ASP A 779 -6.07 5.63 28.19
CA ASP A 779 -4.96 5.48 29.14
C ASP A 779 -4.60 6.80 29.83
N GLN A 780 -4.84 7.92 29.15
CA GLN A 780 -4.54 9.29 29.59
C GLN A 780 -5.80 10.17 29.57
N PRO A 781 -5.83 11.26 30.38
CA PRO A 781 -6.92 12.22 30.33
C PRO A 781 -7.04 12.91 28.97
N VAL A 782 -8.26 13.01 28.46
CA VAL A 782 -8.60 13.80 27.26
C VAL A 782 -8.58 15.27 27.64
N VAL A 783 -7.72 16.05 26.97
CA VAL A 783 -7.65 17.50 27.19
C VAL A 783 -8.50 18.20 26.14
N LEU A 784 -9.66 18.69 26.54
CA LEU A 784 -10.66 19.31 25.67
C LEU A 784 -10.16 20.66 25.14
N GLY A 785 -10.64 21.08 23.97
CA GLY A 785 -10.31 22.39 23.41
C GLY A 785 -8.84 22.57 23.04
N VAL A 786 -8.49 23.75 22.57
CA VAL A 786 -7.12 24.13 22.17
C VAL A 786 -6.44 24.84 23.34
N SER A 787 -5.34 24.27 23.83
CA SER A 787 -4.53 24.82 24.93
C SER A 787 -3.36 25.67 24.43
N CYS A 788 -2.63 26.28 25.37
CA CYS A 788 -1.38 26.98 25.11
C CYS A 788 -0.38 26.10 24.33
N ASP A 789 -0.27 24.82 24.67
CA ASP A 789 0.71 23.89 24.09
C ASP A 789 0.45 23.59 22.61
N ARG A 790 -0.82 23.68 22.17
CA ARG A 790 -1.17 23.49 20.76
C ARG A 790 -0.65 24.60 19.85
N CYS A 791 -0.55 25.82 20.36
CA CYS A 791 0.00 26.97 19.63
C CYS A 791 1.47 27.24 19.99
N HIS A 792 1.91 26.83 21.17
CA HIS A 792 3.26 26.96 21.69
C HIS A 792 3.83 25.57 22.07
N PRO A 793 4.21 24.74 21.08
CA PRO A 793 4.76 23.42 21.35
C PRO A 793 6.00 23.50 22.25
N GLY A 794 6.07 22.62 23.25
CA GLY A 794 7.16 22.63 24.24
C GLY A 794 6.88 23.53 25.46
N SER A 795 5.65 24.01 25.61
CA SER A 795 5.24 24.83 26.76
C SER A 795 5.41 24.11 28.10
N ALA A 796 5.26 22.77 28.12
CA ALA A 796 5.49 21.95 29.31
C ALA A 796 6.96 21.95 29.75
N ASP A 797 7.89 21.75 28.82
CA ASP A 797 9.33 21.80 29.07
C ASP A 797 9.75 23.22 29.49
N HIS A 798 9.20 24.24 28.84
CA HIS A 798 9.41 25.64 29.20
C HIS A 798 9.03 25.92 30.66
N ALA A 799 7.84 25.49 31.08
CA ALA A 799 7.40 25.64 32.45
C ALA A 799 8.28 24.87 33.44
N GLN A 800 8.74 23.66 33.09
CA GLN A 800 9.63 22.87 33.94
C GLN A 800 11.03 23.49 34.11
N HIS A 801 11.61 24.06 33.06
CA HIS A 801 12.91 24.74 33.15
C HIS A 801 12.82 25.99 34.03
N GLN A 802 11.69 26.71 33.95
CA GLN A 802 11.39 27.83 34.83
C GLN A 802 11.30 27.40 36.30
N ASP A 803 10.62 26.29 36.60
CA ASP A 803 10.50 25.73 37.95
C ASP A 803 11.89 25.38 38.55
N HIS A 804 12.83 24.93 37.70
CA HIS A 804 14.16 24.49 38.12
C HIS A 804 15.24 25.59 38.01
N GLY A 805 14.88 26.83 37.68
CA GLY A 805 15.82 27.95 37.53
C GLY A 805 16.91 27.73 36.47
N SER A 806 16.66 26.83 35.53
CA SER A 806 17.62 26.45 34.48
C SER A 806 17.48 27.36 33.25
N ALA A 807 18.51 27.42 32.40
CA ALA A 807 18.45 28.21 31.18
C ALA A 807 17.24 27.78 30.32
N ILE A 808 16.30 28.70 30.11
CA ILE A 808 15.09 28.47 29.33
C ILE A 808 15.51 28.19 27.89
N ARG A 809 15.22 26.99 27.37
CA ARG A 809 15.34 26.75 25.93
C ARG A 809 14.36 27.66 25.19
N PRO A 810 14.82 28.46 24.21
CA PRO A 810 13.90 29.28 23.42
C PRO A 810 12.91 28.40 22.66
N PHE A 811 11.63 28.72 22.77
CA PHE A 811 10.57 28.17 21.91
C PHE A 811 10.32 29.10 20.72
N ASP A 812 9.66 28.59 19.68
CA ASP A 812 9.37 29.37 18.48
C ASP A 812 8.56 30.63 18.81
N ASN A 813 9.15 31.80 18.58
CA ASN A 813 8.45 33.06 18.69
C ASN A 813 7.56 33.27 17.45
N TRP A 814 6.26 33.45 17.62
CA TRP A 814 5.33 33.75 16.53
C TRP A 814 5.72 35.00 15.72
N GLN A 815 6.41 35.95 16.36
CA GLN A 815 6.93 37.16 15.71
C GLN A 815 8.14 36.91 14.80
N SER A 816 8.85 35.79 14.98
CA SER A 816 9.96 35.39 14.10
C SER A 816 9.52 34.54 12.91
N LEU A 817 8.25 34.10 12.88
CA LEU A 817 7.70 33.36 11.75
C LEU A 817 7.48 34.29 10.54
N SER A 818 7.68 33.77 9.34
CA SER A 818 7.17 34.42 8.14
C SER A 818 5.63 34.51 8.19
N PRO A 819 5.02 35.48 7.48
CA PRO A 819 3.56 35.62 7.44
C PRO A 819 2.84 34.34 7.01
N LEU A 820 3.38 33.63 6.02
CA LEU A 820 2.81 32.37 5.51
C LEU A 820 2.92 31.25 6.53
N GLU A 821 4.07 31.09 7.19
CA GLU A 821 4.22 30.10 8.28
C GLU A 821 3.24 30.37 9.42
N SER A 822 3.05 31.65 9.81
CA SER A 822 2.08 32.03 10.82
C SER A 822 0.66 31.65 10.42
N VAL A 823 0.24 31.97 9.19
CA VAL A 823 -1.10 31.61 8.69
C VAL A 823 -1.28 30.10 8.58
N ASN A 824 -0.25 29.37 8.14
CA ASN A 824 -0.30 27.92 8.00
C ASN A 824 -0.42 27.20 9.36
N ARG A 825 0.21 27.72 10.43
CA ARG A 825 0.00 27.18 11.78
C ARG A 825 -1.47 27.31 12.24
N CYS A 826 -2.12 28.43 11.94
CA CYS A 826 -3.57 28.57 12.16
C CYS A 826 -4.37 27.62 11.23
N GLY A 827 -3.89 27.46 10.01
CA GLY A 827 -4.50 26.63 8.97
C GLY A 827 -4.40 25.12 9.20
N GLU A 828 -3.65 24.64 10.20
CA GLU A 828 -3.75 23.24 10.64
C GLU A 828 -5.19 22.88 11.03
N CYS A 829 -5.89 23.82 11.69
CA CYS A 829 -7.30 23.68 12.05
C CYS A 829 -8.24 24.47 11.12
N HIS A 830 -7.83 25.68 10.71
CA HIS A 830 -8.64 26.57 9.87
C HIS A 830 -8.47 26.37 8.36
N ARG A 831 -7.80 25.26 7.98
CA ARG A 831 -7.37 24.86 6.64
C ARG A 831 -6.29 25.76 6.03
N ARG A 832 -5.43 25.17 5.20
CA ARG A 832 -4.36 25.88 4.50
C ARG A 832 -4.69 25.96 3.01
N ALA A 833 -4.18 26.97 2.32
CA ALA A 833 -4.46 27.11 0.88
C ALA A 833 -3.83 25.98 0.04
N ASP A 834 -2.72 25.38 0.49
CA ASP A 834 -2.11 24.20 -0.14
C ASP A 834 -2.95 22.92 0.02
N HIS A 835 -4.07 22.97 0.76
CA HIS A 835 -5.06 21.88 0.83
C HIS A 835 -6.09 21.92 -0.30
N PHE A 836 -6.09 22.96 -1.13
CA PHE A 836 -7.08 23.15 -2.21
C PHE A 836 -6.40 23.13 -3.58
N THR A 837 -7.11 22.62 -4.57
CA THR A 837 -6.69 22.69 -5.98
C THR A 837 -6.80 24.12 -6.52
N PRO A 838 -6.10 24.45 -7.62
CA PRO A 838 -6.24 25.75 -8.27
C PRO A 838 -7.69 26.09 -8.65
N ASP A 839 -8.47 25.10 -9.08
CA ASP A 839 -9.87 25.28 -9.46
C ASP A 839 -10.79 25.53 -8.25
N GLU A 840 -10.50 24.88 -7.11
CA GLU A 840 -11.23 25.10 -5.85
C GLU A 840 -10.92 26.47 -5.25
N LEU A 841 -9.71 27.02 -5.49
CA LEU A 841 -9.27 28.36 -5.10
C LEU A 841 -9.85 29.44 -6.03
N ASN A 842 -11.17 29.41 -6.20
CA ASN A 842 -11.94 30.36 -7.00
C ASN A 842 -12.74 31.31 -6.06
N PRO A 843 -12.76 32.64 -6.28
CA PRO A 843 -13.58 33.58 -5.50
C PRO A 843 -15.08 33.29 -5.45
N ASP A 844 -15.60 32.52 -6.40
CA ASP A 844 -17.02 32.15 -6.48
C ASP A 844 -17.36 30.89 -5.66
N ASN A 845 -16.36 30.18 -5.13
CA ASN A 845 -16.58 29.00 -4.29
C ASN A 845 -17.04 29.43 -2.88
N PRO A 846 -18.33 29.21 -2.51
CA PRO A 846 -18.85 29.68 -1.23
C PRO A 846 -18.29 28.90 -0.03
N LEU A 847 -17.70 27.72 -0.25
CA LEU A 847 -17.12 26.92 0.84
C LEU A 847 -15.84 27.56 1.40
N LEU A 848 -15.10 28.33 0.60
CA LEU A 848 -13.88 29.02 1.03
C LEU A 848 -14.15 30.07 2.10
N LEU A 849 -15.37 30.60 2.18
CA LEU A 849 -15.78 31.59 3.18
C LEU A 849 -15.63 31.07 4.63
N ARG A 850 -15.62 29.75 4.80
CA ARG A 850 -15.43 29.08 6.09
C ARG A 850 -13.97 29.00 6.51
N PHE A 851 -13.04 29.16 5.57
CA PHE A 851 -11.61 28.91 5.74
C PHE A 851 -10.83 30.22 5.66
N ALA A 852 -10.86 30.98 6.76
CA ALA A 852 -10.27 32.32 6.83
C ALA A 852 -8.81 32.37 6.39
N SER A 853 -7.99 31.39 6.81
CA SER A 853 -6.58 31.27 6.40
C SER A 853 -6.40 31.12 4.89
N VAL A 854 -7.30 30.38 4.22
CA VAL A 854 -7.27 30.18 2.77
C VAL A 854 -7.55 31.49 2.05
N GLY A 855 -8.65 32.18 2.41
CA GLY A 855 -9.00 33.46 1.80
C GLY A 855 -7.93 34.54 2.04
N LEU A 856 -7.38 34.59 3.25
CA LEU A 856 -6.38 35.58 3.63
C LEU A 856 -5.16 35.54 2.71
N VAL A 857 -4.62 34.35 2.43
CA VAL A 857 -3.42 34.21 1.58
C VAL A 857 -3.68 34.50 0.10
N GLN A 858 -4.94 34.47 -0.35
CA GLN A 858 -5.30 34.89 -1.71
C GLN A 858 -5.42 36.41 -1.85
N SER A 859 -5.55 37.12 -0.73
CA SER A 859 -5.74 38.57 -0.70
C SER A 859 -4.52 39.32 -1.24
N ALA A 860 -4.75 40.39 -2.00
CA ALA A 860 -3.66 41.16 -2.59
C ALA A 860 -2.72 41.77 -1.54
N CYS A 861 -3.28 42.21 -0.40
CA CYS A 861 -2.51 42.70 0.74
C CYS A 861 -1.55 41.64 1.30
N PHE A 862 -1.98 40.37 1.37
CA PHE A 862 -1.13 39.28 1.82
C PHE A 862 -0.07 38.92 0.78
N ARG A 863 -0.44 38.82 -0.51
CA ARG A 863 0.49 38.40 -1.58
C ARG A 863 1.56 39.43 -1.93
N ARG A 864 1.34 40.70 -1.60
CA ARG A 864 2.28 41.81 -1.87
C ARG A 864 3.32 42.02 -0.77
N GLN A 865 3.20 41.35 0.37
CA GLN A 865 4.19 41.45 1.44
C GLN A 865 5.44 40.64 1.13
N THR A 866 6.62 41.10 1.58
CA THR A 866 7.87 40.35 1.46
C THR A 866 7.91 39.19 2.45
N SER A 867 8.38 38.02 2.03
CA SER A 867 8.44 36.78 2.84
C SER A 867 9.51 36.78 3.94
N THR A 868 10.30 37.84 4.09
CA THR A 868 11.40 37.93 5.06
C THR A 868 10.90 38.27 6.49
N PRO A 869 11.27 37.49 7.53
CA PRO A 869 10.97 37.81 8.92
C PRO A 869 11.78 39.05 9.36
N SER A 870 11.21 40.23 9.17
CA SER A 870 11.85 41.49 9.55
C SER A 870 11.28 41.96 10.88
N LYS A 871 12.12 42.03 11.93
CA LYS A 871 11.75 42.62 13.22
C LYS A 871 11.46 44.13 12.99
N PRO A 872 10.22 44.62 13.17
CA PRO A 872 9.91 45.99 12.83
C PRO A 872 10.57 46.93 13.84
N THR A 873 11.42 47.85 13.37
CA THR A 873 12.09 48.86 14.21
C THR A 873 11.26 50.14 14.35
N SER A 874 10.15 50.29 13.61
CA SER A 874 9.19 51.38 13.76
C SER A 874 7.76 50.97 13.33
N ARG A 875 6.76 51.78 13.71
CA ARG A 875 5.33 51.60 13.33
C ARG A 875 5.10 51.80 11.82
N SER A 876 5.97 52.52 11.12
CA SER A 876 5.88 52.79 9.67
C SER A 876 6.58 51.74 8.78
N GLN A 877 7.21 50.71 9.36
CA GLN A 877 7.90 49.63 8.63
C GLN A 877 7.21 48.26 8.71
N ARG A 878 5.96 48.18 9.21
CA ARG A 878 5.25 46.90 9.34
C ARG A 878 4.64 46.45 8.00
N ASN A 879 5.44 45.82 7.15
CA ASN A 879 4.95 45.08 5.99
C ASN A 879 4.43 43.67 6.34
N ARG A 880 4.18 43.36 7.62
CA ARG A 880 3.73 42.03 8.08
C ARG A 880 2.22 42.01 8.23
N PHE A 881 1.54 41.14 7.48
CA PHE A 881 0.09 40.96 7.50
C PHE A 881 -0.28 39.47 7.55
N ASP A 882 -0.94 39.06 8.64
CA ASP A 882 -1.36 37.69 8.93
C ASP A 882 -2.56 37.65 9.91
N CYS A 883 -2.96 36.46 10.36
CA CYS A 883 -4.11 36.29 11.27
C CYS A 883 -4.00 37.15 12.55
N ILE A 884 -2.81 37.20 13.17
CA ILE A 884 -2.59 37.90 14.44
C ILE A 884 -2.44 39.42 14.29
N THR A 885 -2.41 39.92 13.06
CA THR A 885 -2.48 41.35 12.76
C THR A 885 -3.86 41.91 13.13
N CYS A 886 -4.92 41.10 12.94
CA CYS A 886 -6.30 41.49 13.18
C CYS A 886 -6.92 40.83 14.42
N HIS A 887 -6.48 39.61 14.80
CA HIS A 887 -7.07 38.85 15.89
C HIS A 887 -6.07 38.59 17.01
N ASP A 888 -6.50 38.79 18.26
CA ASP A 888 -5.79 38.25 19.41
C ASP A 888 -6.27 36.80 19.65
N PRO A 889 -5.43 35.77 19.44
CA PRO A 889 -5.84 34.38 19.59
C PRO A 889 -6.12 33.99 21.06
N HIS A 890 -5.74 34.84 22.02
CA HIS A 890 -5.94 34.60 23.45
C HIS A 890 -7.28 35.13 23.98
N ARG A 891 -8.06 35.85 23.16
CA ARG A 891 -9.29 36.51 23.60
C ARG A 891 -10.49 36.06 22.76
N PRO A 892 -11.73 36.28 23.24
CA PRO A 892 -12.90 36.21 22.39
C PRO A 892 -12.74 37.07 21.14
N LEU A 893 -13.37 36.65 20.05
CA LEU A 893 -13.33 37.37 18.77
C LEU A 893 -13.89 38.79 18.94
N GLU A 894 -13.11 39.80 18.54
CA GLU A 894 -13.56 41.19 18.47
C GLU A 894 -14.74 41.33 17.50
N THR A 895 -15.71 42.16 17.86
CA THR A 895 -16.95 42.34 17.10
C THR A 895 -17.13 43.75 16.57
N ASP A 896 -16.37 44.71 17.11
CA ASP A 896 -16.38 46.09 16.65
C ASP A 896 -15.65 46.24 15.31
N ALA A 897 -16.41 46.67 14.30
CA ALA A 897 -15.88 46.95 12.97
C ALA A 897 -14.83 48.07 12.96
N ALA A 898 -14.90 49.03 13.88
CA ALA A 898 -13.95 50.13 13.96
C ALA A 898 -12.52 49.65 14.27
N VAL A 899 -12.38 48.60 15.09
CA VAL A 899 -11.09 48.00 15.41
C VAL A 899 -10.41 47.45 14.16
N TYR A 900 -11.17 46.75 13.31
CA TYR A 900 -10.67 46.19 12.06
C TYR A 900 -10.41 47.25 10.99
N ALA A 901 -11.29 48.23 10.85
CA ALA A 901 -11.09 49.36 9.93
C ALA A 901 -9.81 50.14 10.26
N ALA A 902 -9.50 50.32 11.55
CA ALA A 902 -8.25 50.93 11.98
C ALA A 902 -7.00 50.13 11.57
N ARG A 903 -7.07 48.78 11.52
CA ARG A 903 -5.98 47.94 11.00
C ARG A 903 -5.78 48.14 9.51
N CYS A 904 -6.86 48.30 8.74
CA CYS A 904 -6.75 48.63 7.31
C CYS A 904 -6.08 50.00 7.12
N ALA A 905 -6.46 50.99 7.95
CA ALA A 905 -5.92 52.35 7.90
C ALA A 905 -4.41 52.43 8.22
N ASP A 906 -3.83 51.45 8.91
CA ASP A 906 -2.38 51.38 9.13
C ASP A 906 -1.58 51.28 7.80
N CYS A 907 -2.18 50.75 6.73
CA CYS A 907 -1.58 50.65 5.38
C CYS A 907 -2.34 51.43 4.30
N HIS A 908 -3.61 51.76 4.53
CA HIS A 908 -4.50 52.48 3.62
C HIS A 908 -4.83 53.89 4.16
N SER A 909 -3.84 54.79 4.17
CA SER A 909 -3.98 56.19 4.60
C SER A 909 -4.51 57.11 3.47
N ALA A 910 -4.48 58.43 3.67
CA ALA A 910 -5.09 59.43 2.77
C ALA A 910 -4.59 59.43 1.31
N ASP A 911 -3.42 58.85 1.02
CA ASP A 911 -2.86 58.69 -0.32
C ASP A 911 -3.35 57.41 -1.05
N ALA A 912 -4.20 56.61 -0.40
CA ALA A 912 -4.88 55.49 -1.05
C ALA A 912 -5.88 55.98 -2.13
N PRO A 913 -6.08 55.23 -3.23
CA PRO A 913 -7.07 55.57 -4.24
C PRO A 913 -8.42 55.87 -3.58
N ARG A 914 -9.00 57.05 -3.88
CA ARG A 914 -10.30 57.44 -3.33
C ARG A 914 -11.33 56.37 -3.64
N CYS A 915 -12.01 55.86 -2.62
CA CYS A 915 -13.14 54.96 -2.81
C CYS A 915 -14.22 55.70 -3.61
N SER A 916 -14.65 55.11 -4.73
CA SER A 916 -15.65 55.73 -5.61
C SER A 916 -17.08 55.67 -5.05
N GLN A 917 -17.29 54.91 -3.97
CA GLN A 917 -18.62 54.63 -3.41
C GLN A 917 -18.86 55.29 -2.05
N GLN A 918 -17.82 55.52 -1.24
CA GLN A 918 -17.93 56.11 0.11
C GLN A 918 -16.68 56.94 0.47
N PRO A 919 -16.78 57.89 1.42
CA PRO A 919 -15.63 58.56 2.01
C PRO A 919 -14.58 57.57 2.56
N ASN A 920 -13.29 57.91 2.47
CA ASN A 920 -12.18 57.02 2.85
C ASN A 920 -12.10 56.72 4.37
N ASP A 921 -12.80 57.48 5.21
CA ASP A 921 -12.95 57.27 6.65
C ASP A 921 -14.17 56.39 7.02
N SER A 922 -14.95 55.95 6.02
CA SER A 922 -16.11 55.07 6.21
C SER A 922 -15.68 53.61 6.44
N ASN A 923 -16.58 52.82 7.05
CA ASN A 923 -16.34 51.39 7.30
C ASN A 923 -16.20 50.62 5.97
N CYS A 924 -14.99 50.16 5.66
CA CYS A 924 -14.66 49.45 4.42
C CYS A 924 -15.06 47.96 4.41
N LEU A 925 -15.35 47.37 5.58
CA LEU A 925 -15.61 45.93 5.73
C LEU A 925 -16.82 45.43 4.93
N PRO A 926 -17.98 46.12 4.85
CA PRO A 926 -19.14 45.63 4.10
C PRO A 926 -18.86 45.37 2.62
N CYS A 927 -17.89 46.07 2.03
CA CYS A 927 -17.52 45.90 0.62
C CYS A 927 -16.32 44.95 0.44
N HIS A 928 -15.32 45.03 1.32
CA HIS A 928 -14.05 44.31 1.15
C HIS A 928 -13.95 42.98 1.89
N MET A 929 -14.74 42.82 2.96
CA MET A 929 -14.82 41.62 3.80
C MET A 929 -16.28 41.37 4.22
N PRO A 930 -17.22 41.25 3.25
CA PRO A 930 -18.64 41.12 3.58
C PRO A 930 -18.91 39.86 4.41
N LYS A 931 -19.92 39.94 5.28
CA LYS A 931 -20.52 38.73 5.84
C LYS A 931 -21.42 38.10 4.79
N VAL A 932 -21.10 36.87 4.41
CA VAL A 932 -21.83 36.10 3.40
C VAL A 932 -22.56 34.94 4.08
N GLU A 933 -23.82 34.75 3.73
CA GLU A 933 -24.62 33.63 4.19
C GLU A 933 -24.29 32.38 3.37
N VAL A 934 -23.82 31.34 4.05
CA VAL A 934 -23.50 30.04 3.41
C VAL A 934 -24.68 29.08 3.52
N GLN A 935 -25.42 29.16 4.63
CA GLN A 935 -26.68 28.43 4.85
C GLN A 935 -27.45 29.17 5.95
N PRO A 936 -28.74 29.48 5.82
CA PRO A 936 -29.48 30.12 6.92
C PRO A 936 -29.43 29.28 8.22
N PRO A 937 -29.11 29.84 9.41
CA PRO A 937 -28.74 31.25 9.70
C PRO A 937 -27.22 31.54 9.72
N LEU A 938 -26.39 30.60 9.27
CA LEU A 938 -24.93 30.63 9.29
C LEU A 938 -24.31 31.61 8.27
N ARG A 939 -23.59 32.60 8.81
CA ARG A 939 -22.87 33.63 8.05
C ARG A 939 -21.40 33.67 8.43
N PHE A 940 -20.52 33.86 7.45
CA PHE A 940 -19.08 34.00 7.64
C PHE A 940 -18.56 35.29 7.01
N THR A 941 -17.54 35.88 7.61
CA THR A 941 -16.82 37.01 7.02
C THR A 941 -15.89 36.51 5.92
N ASP A 942 -15.98 37.06 4.72
CA ASP A 942 -15.05 36.76 3.63
C ASP A 942 -13.65 37.31 3.96
N HIS A 943 -12.68 36.41 4.13
CA HIS A 943 -11.28 36.76 4.38
C HIS A 943 -10.45 36.84 3.09
N TRP A 944 -11.05 36.58 1.93
CA TRP A 944 -10.44 36.90 0.64
C TRP A 944 -10.74 38.36 0.32
N ILE A 945 -9.91 39.24 0.89
CA ILE A 945 -10.08 40.69 0.92
C ILE A 945 -10.03 41.25 -0.51
N ARG A 946 -11.21 41.65 -1.01
CA ARG A 946 -11.43 42.23 -2.34
C ARG A 946 -12.80 42.88 -2.40
N VAL A 947 -13.01 43.80 -3.34
CA VAL A 947 -14.39 44.21 -3.67
C VAL A 947 -15.08 43.03 -4.34
N ARG A 948 -16.10 42.46 -3.68
CA ARG A 948 -16.97 41.47 -4.32
C ARG A 948 -17.80 42.18 -5.38
N LYS A 949 -17.77 41.71 -6.62
CA LYS A 949 -18.83 42.03 -7.57
C LYS A 949 -20.09 41.38 -7.01
N SER A 950 -21.17 42.14 -6.86
CA SER A 950 -22.45 41.57 -6.44
C SER A 950 -22.81 40.42 -7.40
N PRO A 951 -23.30 39.27 -6.90
CA PRO A 951 -23.88 38.25 -7.76
C PRO A 951 -25.06 38.80 -8.57
#